data_AF-A0AA38XRX1-F1
#
_entry.id   AF-A0AA38XRX1-F1
#
_cell.length_a   1.000
_cell.length_b   1.000
_cell.length_c   1.000
_cell.angle_alpha   90.00
_cell.angle_beta   90.00
_cell.angle_gamma   90.00
#
_symmetry.space_group_name_H-M   'P 1'
#
loop_
_entity.id
_entity.type
_entity.pdbx_description
1 polymer ?
#
loop_
_entity_poly.entity_id
_entity_poly.type
_entity_poly.pdbx_seq_one_letter_code
_entity_poly.pdbx_strand_id
1 'polypeptide(L)'
;MDMIPRVSSTALEPAALLEGFLAHPPLGFDASRLPSGLPSFRAPLDLTTTLDDALRSRLLALPLSRLWQPWLTWQTRFIGATSTEYTPLPAHVSAAALADDVLRHGVGDSRLLVVKDLAIDSPLLDDAANAHSQAFLQALLERGFIQLEGMPLAWVAIDFDCIDTYLARLSTARRKNIRRKLRSRSNLQIDCIATGDPALAEPRLQAELHALYLQVYAQSAVHFDQLDLPFFQHLLADTQGQGHLFLYRHNGELIGWNLCYVHAGKLVDKYIGLSYPQSRDHNLYSVSWMQNLEYALQHGLSHYVAGWTDSRIKAELGARFTSTVHAARTLALRHWHDPLRFACRNTTLSRFANDVLLPLPTQLGTVMLGSGDFHHLSLPLLQRLHTRAPFQLVVLDNHPDNMRFPFGMHCGSWVNAAAALPQVSHVHVLGITSTDIGVGHAWENHWRPLLGRRLTYWCMDVDVGWASRMGMAGAFRRFEHPEALVAAFAAEQAQAPQPTYLSIDKDVFAEDVARSNWDQGRFQLEHALMVIEALRTGGLVGSDITGEVSLPNYQSRFKRWLSSLDGQPDITASDLPAWQARHQQVNRELLAAMAALYHDVPTKVGTWQRGAAPAQASADVVCSSPAPGAAVMPQTVIPQLRMRHADTSLPFYVQGLGFIIDWEHRFEPGLPLFAQLTREGQTIFLTEHTGDCEVGGAVYFIVTDVDGLHRAFSAAGVPIEQPPHDTDWGSREMLIVDPDGNRLRFATDAG
;
A
#
# COMPACT_ATOMS: atom_id res chain seq x y z
N MET A 1 -23.06 12.50 -38.66
CA MET A 1 -22.51 12.39 -37.29
C MET A 1 -22.00 13.76 -36.94
N ASP A 2 -22.83 14.56 -36.29
CA ASP A 2 -22.54 15.98 -36.12
C ASP A 2 -21.53 16.19 -34.99
N MET A 3 -20.59 17.11 -35.21
CA MET A 3 -19.55 17.45 -34.26
C MET A 3 -20.14 18.29 -33.12
N ILE A 4 -20.66 17.63 -32.10
CA ILE A 4 -20.90 18.26 -30.79
C ILE A 4 -19.55 18.87 -30.33
N PRO A 5 -19.51 20.16 -29.96
CA PRO A 5 -18.25 20.81 -29.62
C PRO A 5 -17.60 20.15 -28.40
N ARG A 6 -16.30 19.83 -28.52
CA ARG A 6 -15.50 19.09 -27.52
C ARG A 6 -15.12 19.94 -26.30
N VAL A 7 -16.09 20.63 -25.69
CA VAL A 7 -15.88 21.45 -24.50
C VAL A 7 -15.78 20.54 -23.27
N SER A 8 -14.63 20.55 -22.61
CA SER A 8 -14.51 20.05 -21.25
C SER A 8 -14.98 21.12 -20.26
N SER A 9 -15.60 20.71 -19.17
CA SER A 9 -15.97 21.59 -18.06
C SER A 9 -14.82 21.80 -17.07
N THR A 10 -13.90 20.84 -16.93
CA THR A 10 -12.89 20.80 -15.86
C THR A 10 -11.45 20.95 -16.33
N ALA A 11 -11.19 21.02 -17.63
CA ALA A 11 -9.83 21.20 -18.16
C ALA A 11 -9.24 22.56 -17.73
N LEU A 12 -7.98 22.57 -17.27
CA LEU A 12 -7.22 23.79 -17.09
C LEU A 12 -6.39 24.14 -18.34
N GLU A 13 -6.19 23.17 -19.24
CA GLU A 13 -5.36 23.30 -20.44
C GLU A 13 -6.15 23.30 -21.76
N PRO A 14 -5.56 23.84 -22.84
CA PRO A 14 -6.15 23.80 -24.18
C PRO A 14 -6.32 22.37 -24.69
N ALA A 15 -7.44 22.10 -25.36
CA ALA A 15 -7.81 20.76 -25.83
C ALA A 15 -6.75 20.11 -26.76
N ALA A 16 -5.94 20.90 -27.46
CA ALA A 16 -4.85 20.42 -28.30
C ALA A 16 -3.81 19.58 -27.52
N LEU A 17 -3.49 19.96 -26.28
CA LEU A 17 -2.57 19.20 -25.42
C LEU A 17 -3.12 17.82 -25.02
N LEU A 18 -4.45 17.68 -24.95
CA LEU A 18 -5.11 16.40 -24.72
C LEU A 18 -5.17 15.55 -26.00
N GLU A 19 -5.46 16.14 -27.16
CA GLU A 19 -5.42 15.42 -28.44
C GLU A 19 -3.99 14.95 -28.77
N GLY A 20 -2.97 15.76 -28.45
CA GLY A 20 -1.55 15.39 -28.60
C GLY A 20 -1.15 14.18 -27.74
N PHE A 21 -1.60 14.13 -26.47
CA PHE A 21 -1.42 12.96 -25.59
C PHE A 21 -2.12 11.70 -26.12
N LEU A 22 -3.27 11.85 -26.78
CA LEU A 22 -4.00 10.72 -27.38
C LEU A 22 -3.39 10.25 -28.70
N ALA A 23 -2.76 11.14 -29.46
CA ALA A 23 -2.06 10.81 -30.71
C ALA A 23 -0.64 10.25 -30.49
N HIS A 24 0.05 10.72 -29.46
CA HIS A 24 1.43 10.39 -29.12
C HIS A 24 1.56 10.13 -27.60
N PRO A 25 1.01 9.01 -27.08
CA PRO A 25 1.04 8.72 -25.65
C PRO A 25 2.49 8.52 -25.13
N PRO A 26 2.74 8.81 -23.83
CA PRO A 26 4.04 8.57 -23.19
C PRO A 26 4.57 7.13 -23.35
N LEU A 27 5.88 6.94 -23.15
CA LEU A 27 6.53 5.66 -23.42
C LEU A 27 5.91 4.50 -22.61
N GLY A 28 5.31 3.54 -23.31
CA GLY A 28 4.65 2.37 -22.70
C GLY A 28 3.19 2.60 -22.29
N PHE A 29 2.60 3.75 -22.63
CA PHE A 29 1.18 4.03 -22.44
C PHE A 29 0.39 3.68 -23.71
N ASP A 30 -0.87 3.30 -23.53
CA ASP A 30 -1.84 3.04 -24.60
C ASP A 30 -3.09 3.87 -24.33
N ALA A 31 -3.26 4.98 -25.06
CA ALA A 31 -4.24 6.02 -24.79
C ALA A 31 -5.38 6.07 -25.83
N SER A 32 -6.58 6.41 -25.36
CA SER A 32 -7.83 6.35 -26.13
C SER A 32 -8.92 7.25 -25.51
N ARG A 33 -10.11 7.28 -26.11
CA ARG A 33 -11.32 7.85 -25.49
C ARG A 33 -12.37 6.77 -25.28
N LEU A 34 -13.08 6.82 -24.15
CA LEU A 34 -14.31 6.06 -23.93
C LEU A 34 -15.46 6.63 -24.79
N PRO A 35 -16.58 5.91 -25.01
CA PRO A 35 -17.70 6.38 -25.83
C PRO A 35 -18.31 7.72 -25.40
N SER A 36 -18.24 8.08 -24.11
CA SER A 36 -18.62 9.40 -23.59
C SER A 36 -17.69 10.55 -24.00
N GLY A 37 -16.53 10.25 -24.56
CA GLY A 37 -15.46 11.22 -24.87
C GLY A 37 -14.41 11.39 -23.77
N LEU A 38 -14.61 10.80 -22.57
CA LEU A 38 -13.60 10.78 -21.51
C LEU A 38 -12.27 10.19 -22.03
N PRO A 39 -11.12 10.83 -21.80
CA PRO A 39 -9.83 10.22 -22.09
C PRO A 39 -9.56 9.06 -21.12
N SER A 40 -8.85 8.05 -21.61
CA SER A 40 -8.38 6.92 -20.82
C SER A 40 -7.05 6.43 -21.36
N PHE A 41 -6.20 5.88 -20.49
CA PHE A 41 -4.98 5.18 -20.91
C PHE A 41 -4.74 3.93 -20.07
N ARG A 42 -4.04 2.95 -20.64
CA ARG A 42 -3.39 1.86 -19.91
C ARG A 42 -1.93 2.23 -19.68
N ALA A 43 -1.42 1.94 -18.49
CA ALA A 43 -0.02 2.08 -18.15
C ALA A 43 0.42 1.03 -17.11
N PRO A 44 1.71 0.65 -17.09
CA PRO A 44 2.30 -0.07 -15.97
C PRO A 44 2.38 0.82 -14.73
N LEU A 45 1.66 0.47 -13.65
CA LEU A 45 1.77 1.12 -12.34
C LEU A 45 2.62 0.25 -11.40
N ASP A 46 3.79 0.73 -10.99
CA ASP A 46 4.56 0.11 -9.90
C ASP A 46 3.90 0.42 -8.56
N LEU A 47 3.25 -0.57 -7.94
CA LEU A 47 2.57 -0.40 -6.65
C LEU A 47 3.51 0.04 -5.51
N THR A 48 4.82 -0.15 -5.64
CA THR A 48 5.78 0.34 -4.64
C THR A 48 5.83 1.86 -4.57
N THR A 49 5.30 2.58 -5.57
CA THR A 49 5.14 4.05 -5.54
C THR A 49 4.04 4.54 -4.59
N THR A 50 3.18 3.63 -4.09
CA THR A 50 2.13 3.94 -3.10
C THR A 50 2.47 3.45 -1.69
N LEU A 51 3.68 2.92 -1.49
CA LEU A 51 4.22 2.56 -0.17
C LEU A 51 4.99 3.75 0.41
N ASP A 52 5.11 3.81 1.73
CA ASP A 52 6.02 4.76 2.38
C ASP A 52 7.49 4.46 2.00
N ASP A 53 8.34 5.49 1.98
CA ASP A 53 9.72 5.34 1.52
C ASP A 53 10.54 4.34 2.35
N ALA A 54 10.21 4.14 3.63
CA ALA A 54 10.93 3.19 4.49
C ALA A 54 10.57 1.74 4.14
N LEU A 55 9.28 1.44 3.99
CA LEU A 55 8.80 0.13 3.52
C LEU A 55 9.25 -0.13 2.08
N ARG A 56 9.13 0.85 1.19
CA ARG A 56 9.63 0.79 -0.20
C ARG A 56 11.12 0.47 -0.25
N SER A 57 11.94 1.14 0.56
CA SER A 57 13.39 0.90 0.65
C SER A 57 13.70 -0.49 1.18
N ARG A 58 13.04 -0.92 2.27
CA ARG A 58 13.23 -2.27 2.85
C ARG A 58 12.82 -3.38 1.88
N LEU A 59 11.73 -3.19 1.15
CA LEU A 59 11.20 -4.12 0.15
C LEU A 59 12.13 -4.23 -1.07
N LEU A 60 12.58 -3.11 -1.63
CA LEU A 60 13.52 -3.10 -2.77
C LEU A 60 14.93 -3.60 -2.40
N ALA A 61 15.33 -3.51 -1.13
CA ALA A 61 16.60 -4.03 -0.61
C ALA A 61 16.61 -5.55 -0.38
N LEU A 62 15.46 -6.24 -0.45
CA LEU A 62 15.43 -7.70 -0.36
C LEU A 62 16.21 -8.35 -1.52
N PRO A 63 16.88 -9.49 -1.28
CA PRO A 63 17.64 -10.18 -2.32
C PRO A 63 16.74 -10.56 -3.51
N LEU A 64 17.32 -10.52 -4.71
CA LEU A 64 16.64 -10.80 -5.98
C LEU A 64 15.44 -9.88 -6.31
N SER A 65 15.34 -8.67 -5.71
CA SER A 65 14.24 -7.73 -5.95
C SER A 65 13.91 -7.48 -7.42
N ARG A 66 14.93 -7.38 -8.28
CA ARG A 66 14.79 -7.23 -9.74
C ARG A 66 14.07 -8.39 -10.46
N LEU A 67 13.90 -9.56 -9.83
CA LEU A 67 13.20 -10.71 -10.41
C LEU A 67 11.69 -10.70 -10.11
N TRP A 68 11.28 -10.21 -8.93
CA TRP A 68 9.87 -10.22 -8.50
C TRP A 68 9.21 -8.83 -8.53
N GLN A 69 9.95 -7.72 -8.57
CA GLN A 69 9.39 -6.36 -8.75
C GLN A 69 8.41 -6.26 -9.94
N PRO A 70 8.64 -6.92 -11.11
CA PRO A 70 7.67 -6.93 -12.21
C PRO A 70 6.27 -7.49 -11.87
N TRP A 71 6.10 -8.21 -10.74
CA TRP A 71 4.79 -8.68 -10.28
C TRP A 71 4.02 -7.63 -9.47
N LEU A 72 4.72 -6.63 -8.94
CA LEU A 72 4.14 -5.43 -8.31
C LEU A 72 3.87 -4.31 -9.34
N THR A 73 4.42 -4.42 -10.54
CA THR A 73 4.07 -3.56 -11.68
C THR A 73 2.79 -4.06 -12.34
N TRP A 74 1.65 -3.43 -12.06
CA TRP A 74 0.34 -3.84 -12.57
C TRP A 74 -0.10 -2.99 -13.76
N GLN A 75 -0.50 -3.65 -14.84
CA GLN A 75 -1.24 -2.99 -15.92
C GLN A 75 -2.57 -2.47 -15.37
N THR A 76 -2.70 -1.15 -15.41
CA THR A 76 -3.75 -0.35 -14.76
C THR A 76 -4.40 0.55 -15.80
N ARG A 77 -5.74 0.61 -15.80
CA ARG A 77 -6.46 1.60 -16.60
C ARG A 77 -6.69 2.85 -15.76
N PHE A 78 -6.29 3.97 -16.33
CA PHE A 78 -6.58 5.30 -15.86
C PHE A 78 -7.68 5.94 -16.72
N ILE A 79 -8.60 6.66 -16.10
CA ILE A 79 -9.51 7.62 -16.74
C ILE A 79 -8.99 9.01 -16.41
N GLY A 80 -8.82 9.85 -17.43
CA GLY A 80 -7.99 11.06 -17.39
C GLY A 80 -6.81 10.96 -18.37
N ALA A 81 -5.89 11.92 -18.29
CA ALA A 81 -4.59 11.94 -18.98
C ALA A 81 -3.50 12.43 -18.02
N THR A 82 -2.21 12.24 -18.33
CA THR A 82 -1.13 12.88 -17.53
C THR A 82 -0.81 14.29 -18.03
N SER A 83 -1.13 14.61 -19.29
CA SER A 83 -1.00 15.96 -19.84
C SER A 83 -2.02 16.98 -19.31
N THR A 84 -2.94 16.58 -18.41
CA THR A 84 -4.00 17.44 -17.85
C THR A 84 -3.96 17.50 -16.31
N GLU A 85 -4.02 18.69 -15.72
CA GLU A 85 -4.04 18.92 -14.26
C GLU A 85 -5.34 18.44 -13.60
N TYR A 86 -6.45 18.33 -14.33
CA TYR A 86 -7.66 17.65 -13.86
C TYR A 86 -8.17 16.70 -14.95
N THR A 87 -8.86 15.63 -14.57
CA THR A 87 -9.54 14.78 -15.56
C THR A 87 -10.61 15.59 -16.29
N PRO A 88 -10.51 15.73 -17.64
CA PRO A 88 -11.33 16.66 -18.39
C PRO A 88 -12.71 16.05 -18.69
N LEU A 89 -13.74 16.52 -17.98
CA LEU A 89 -15.10 15.99 -18.05
C LEU A 89 -15.89 16.59 -19.23
N PRO A 90 -16.47 15.77 -20.14
CA PRO A 90 -17.30 16.25 -21.24
C PRO A 90 -18.52 17.04 -20.74
N ALA A 91 -18.55 18.35 -20.99
CA ALA A 91 -19.52 19.25 -20.34
C ALA A 91 -21.00 18.95 -20.65
N HIS A 92 -21.28 18.23 -21.74
CA HIS A 92 -22.63 17.90 -22.21
C HIS A 92 -23.13 16.50 -21.81
N VAL A 93 -22.32 15.71 -21.09
CA VAL A 93 -22.69 14.36 -20.62
C VAL A 93 -22.96 14.41 -19.12
N SER A 94 -24.01 13.74 -18.63
CA SER A 94 -24.30 13.75 -17.20
C SER A 94 -23.32 12.88 -16.41
N ALA A 95 -22.99 13.32 -15.19
CA ALA A 95 -22.13 12.60 -14.24
C ALA A 95 -22.48 11.10 -14.09
N ALA A 96 -23.77 10.75 -14.01
CA ALA A 96 -24.22 9.36 -13.94
C ALA A 96 -23.91 8.56 -15.23
N ALA A 97 -24.08 9.18 -16.40
CA ALA A 97 -23.76 8.55 -17.68
C ALA A 97 -22.23 8.40 -17.88
N LEU A 98 -21.43 9.38 -17.42
CA LEU A 98 -19.97 9.27 -17.37
C LEU A 98 -19.54 8.08 -16.49
N ALA A 99 -20.11 7.95 -15.29
CA ALA A 99 -19.74 6.88 -14.36
C ALA A 99 -20.21 5.50 -14.82
N ASP A 100 -21.34 5.40 -15.52
CA ASP A 100 -21.74 4.18 -16.21
C ASP A 100 -20.81 3.82 -17.38
N ASP A 101 -20.34 4.80 -18.16
CA ASP A 101 -19.42 4.58 -19.29
C ASP A 101 -18.06 4.06 -18.81
N VAL A 102 -17.55 4.64 -17.71
CA VAL A 102 -16.37 4.14 -16.99
C VAL A 102 -16.59 2.72 -16.45
N LEU A 103 -17.76 2.38 -15.91
CA LEU A 103 -18.06 1.00 -15.51
C LEU A 103 -18.11 0.02 -16.69
N ARG A 104 -18.72 0.42 -17.82
CA ARG A 104 -18.97 -0.44 -18.98
C ARG A 104 -17.72 -0.68 -19.83
N HIS A 105 -16.79 0.28 -19.87
CA HIS A 105 -15.65 0.27 -20.79
C HIS A 105 -14.29 0.42 -20.10
N GLY A 106 -14.26 0.80 -18.81
CA GLY A 106 -13.03 0.83 -18.00
C GLY A 106 -12.66 -0.49 -17.32
N VAL A 107 -13.57 -1.48 -17.29
CA VAL A 107 -13.41 -2.73 -16.53
C VAL A 107 -13.12 -3.92 -17.44
N GLY A 108 -12.17 -4.78 -17.06
CA GLY A 108 -12.00 -6.14 -17.60
C GLY A 108 -10.66 -6.46 -18.26
N ASP A 109 -9.84 -5.47 -18.59
CA ASP A 109 -8.56 -5.62 -19.31
C ASP A 109 -7.35 -5.02 -18.55
N SER A 110 -7.50 -4.78 -17.25
CA SER A 110 -6.46 -4.27 -16.34
C SER A 110 -6.75 -4.74 -14.91
N ARG A 111 -5.72 -4.85 -14.07
CA ARG A 111 -5.87 -5.32 -12.67
C ARG A 111 -6.51 -4.28 -11.77
N LEU A 112 -6.36 -3.00 -12.11
CA LEU A 112 -6.86 -1.85 -11.38
C LEU A 112 -7.49 -0.85 -12.36
N LEU A 113 -8.56 -0.18 -11.92
CA LEU A 113 -9.23 0.92 -12.61
C LEU A 113 -9.24 2.14 -11.69
N VAL A 114 -8.66 3.25 -12.15
CA VAL A 114 -8.55 4.52 -11.43
C VAL A 114 -9.09 5.65 -12.28
N VAL A 115 -9.99 6.47 -11.76
CA VAL A 115 -10.28 7.81 -12.28
C VAL A 115 -9.35 8.77 -11.55
N LYS A 116 -8.45 9.46 -12.26
CA LYS A 116 -7.46 10.35 -11.61
C LYS A 116 -7.97 11.78 -11.49
N ASP A 117 -7.39 12.54 -10.57
CA ASP A 117 -7.40 14.01 -10.52
C ASP A 117 -8.78 14.64 -10.75
N LEU A 118 -9.75 14.20 -9.96
CA LEU A 118 -11.03 14.87 -9.83
C LEU A 118 -10.84 16.09 -8.91
N ALA A 119 -11.26 17.26 -9.41
CA ALA A 119 -11.18 18.51 -8.68
C ALA A 119 -12.31 18.60 -7.66
N ILE A 120 -11.99 19.03 -6.43
CA ILE A 120 -12.97 19.20 -5.35
C ILE A 120 -12.84 20.62 -4.82
N ASP A 121 -13.91 21.42 -4.95
CA ASP A 121 -13.99 22.82 -4.52
C ASP A 121 -12.80 23.68 -4.97
N SER A 122 -12.34 23.43 -6.21
CA SER A 122 -11.14 24.02 -6.77
C SER A 122 -11.38 25.49 -7.17
N PRO A 123 -10.59 26.45 -6.65
CA PRO A 123 -10.67 27.87 -7.04
C PRO A 123 -10.18 28.13 -8.47
N LEU A 124 -9.63 27.13 -9.14
CA LEU A 124 -9.23 27.18 -10.55
C LEU A 124 -10.38 26.85 -11.51
N LEU A 125 -11.53 26.41 -10.99
CA LEU A 125 -12.75 26.07 -11.73
C LEU A 125 -13.90 26.98 -11.30
N ASP A 126 -14.93 27.10 -12.13
CA ASP A 126 -16.19 27.74 -11.74
C ASP A 126 -17.12 26.78 -10.97
N ASP A 127 -18.21 27.33 -10.41
CA ASP A 127 -19.17 26.57 -9.60
C ASP A 127 -19.80 25.40 -10.37
N ALA A 128 -20.03 25.56 -11.68
CA ALA A 128 -20.67 24.52 -12.51
C ALA A 128 -19.69 23.38 -12.83
N ALA A 129 -18.42 23.71 -13.08
CA ALA A 129 -17.34 22.75 -13.27
C ALA A 129 -17.03 21.97 -11.99
N ASN A 130 -16.96 22.64 -10.83
CA ASN A 130 -16.82 22.00 -9.52
C ASN A 130 -18.01 21.08 -9.21
N ALA A 131 -19.24 21.56 -9.40
CA ALA A 131 -20.45 20.75 -9.20
C ALA A 131 -20.50 19.53 -10.13
N HIS A 132 -20.05 19.64 -11.39
CA HIS A 132 -19.94 18.49 -12.30
C HIS A 132 -18.92 17.48 -11.77
N SER A 133 -17.73 17.93 -11.34
CA SER A 133 -16.68 17.04 -10.83
C SER A 133 -17.12 16.31 -9.55
N GLN A 134 -17.74 17.01 -8.60
CA GLN A 134 -18.33 16.43 -7.39
C GLN A 134 -19.46 15.44 -7.72
N ALA A 135 -20.36 15.78 -8.64
CA ALA A 135 -21.44 14.88 -9.06
C ALA A 135 -20.90 13.61 -9.74
N PHE A 136 -19.82 13.71 -10.51
CA PHE A 136 -19.16 12.56 -11.14
C PHE A 136 -18.44 11.68 -10.12
N LEU A 137 -17.73 12.26 -9.15
CA LEU A 137 -17.20 11.52 -8.00
C LEU A 137 -18.32 10.77 -7.27
N GLN A 138 -19.39 11.46 -6.88
CA GLN A 138 -20.52 10.87 -6.17
C GLN A 138 -21.15 9.71 -6.96
N ALA A 139 -21.34 9.88 -8.28
CA ALA A 139 -21.83 8.82 -9.16
C ALA A 139 -20.87 7.60 -9.24
N LEU A 140 -19.55 7.80 -9.14
CA LEU A 140 -18.57 6.72 -9.05
C LEU A 140 -18.63 6.02 -7.68
N LEU A 141 -18.77 6.76 -6.58
CA LEU A 141 -18.90 6.17 -5.23
C LEU A 141 -20.15 5.28 -5.11
N GLU A 142 -21.29 5.74 -5.64
CA GLU A 142 -22.53 4.95 -5.78
C GLU A 142 -22.34 3.65 -6.59
N ARG A 143 -21.33 3.60 -7.46
CA ARG A 143 -20.96 2.47 -8.32
C ARG A 143 -19.88 1.56 -7.72
N GLY A 144 -19.53 1.77 -6.44
CA GLY A 144 -18.58 0.96 -5.68
C GLY A 144 -17.12 1.36 -5.89
N PHE A 145 -16.86 2.59 -6.34
CA PHE A 145 -15.52 3.16 -6.23
C PHE A 145 -15.27 3.61 -4.78
N ILE A 146 -14.01 3.54 -4.35
CA ILE A 146 -13.49 4.19 -3.15
C ILE A 146 -12.79 5.49 -3.54
N GLN A 147 -12.94 6.53 -2.72
CA GLN A 147 -12.19 7.76 -2.84
C GLN A 147 -10.78 7.55 -2.25
N LEU A 148 -9.78 8.11 -2.92
CA LEU A 148 -8.39 8.20 -2.47
C LEU A 148 -7.96 9.67 -2.57
N GLU A 149 -7.16 10.16 -1.63
CA GLU A 149 -6.59 11.51 -1.73
C GLU A 149 -5.58 11.56 -2.89
N GLY A 150 -5.61 12.65 -3.67
CA GLY A 150 -4.65 12.93 -4.73
C GLY A 150 -3.59 13.95 -4.32
N MET A 151 -2.58 14.12 -5.17
CA MET A 151 -1.56 15.15 -4.93
C MET A 151 -2.19 16.55 -4.95
N PRO A 152 -1.80 17.47 -4.06
CA PRO A 152 -2.34 18.83 -4.07
C PRO A 152 -1.73 19.66 -5.23
N LEU A 153 -2.60 20.29 -6.02
CA LEU A 153 -2.20 21.13 -7.14
C LEU A 153 -1.77 22.52 -6.65
N ALA A 154 -0.55 22.96 -7.00
CA ALA A 154 0.01 24.25 -6.59
C ALA A 154 -0.43 25.40 -7.51
N TRP A 155 -0.82 26.53 -6.94
CA TRP A 155 -1.30 27.70 -7.69
C TRP A 155 -1.08 29.04 -6.97
N VAL A 156 -1.16 30.15 -7.70
CA VAL A 156 -1.04 31.53 -7.20
C VAL A 156 -2.13 32.40 -7.84
N ALA A 157 -2.87 33.16 -7.01
CA ALA A 157 -3.73 34.24 -7.49
C ALA A 157 -2.89 35.43 -7.97
N ILE A 158 -3.22 35.98 -9.13
CA ILE A 158 -2.61 37.22 -9.65
C ILE A 158 -3.50 38.41 -9.20
N ASP A 159 -3.57 38.58 -7.89
CA ASP A 159 -4.34 39.60 -7.18
C ASP A 159 -3.42 40.69 -6.59
N PHE A 160 -2.34 41.02 -7.32
CA PHE A 160 -1.30 41.98 -6.95
C PHE A 160 -0.90 42.85 -8.15
N ASP A 161 -0.38 44.05 -7.88
CA ASP A 161 0.04 45.04 -8.88
C ASP A 161 1.49 44.88 -9.36
N CYS A 162 2.36 44.30 -8.52
CA CYS A 162 3.75 44.02 -8.83
C CYS A 162 4.34 42.86 -8.00
N ILE A 163 5.48 42.33 -8.44
CA ILE A 163 6.19 41.25 -7.73
C ILE A 163 6.64 41.67 -6.33
N ASP A 164 6.92 42.95 -6.07
CA ASP A 164 7.28 43.39 -4.72
C ASP A 164 6.09 43.35 -3.75
N THR A 165 4.86 43.62 -4.21
CA THR A 165 3.62 43.41 -3.45
C THR A 165 3.36 41.92 -3.21
N TYR A 166 3.64 41.05 -4.19
CA TYR A 166 3.59 39.60 -3.99
C TYR A 166 4.60 39.14 -2.93
N LEU A 167 5.87 39.52 -3.06
CA LEU A 167 6.93 39.15 -2.12
C LEU A 167 6.74 39.73 -0.72
N ALA A 168 6.02 40.85 -0.57
CA ALA A 168 5.67 41.43 0.73
C ALA A 168 4.71 40.54 1.55
N ARG A 169 3.97 39.62 0.92
CA ARG A 169 3.11 38.62 1.58
C ARG A 169 3.92 37.49 2.23
N LEU A 170 5.19 37.33 1.86
CA LEU A 170 6.08 36.30 2.37
C LEU A 170 6.87 36.81 3.58
N SER A 171 7.21 35.90 4.51
CA SER A 171 8.03 36.26 5.68
C SER A 171 9.36 36.90 5.26
N THR A 172 9.88 37.81 6.10
CA THR A 172 11.11 38.57 5.78
C THR A 172 12.30 37.67 5.42
N ALA A 173 12.40 36.48 6.03
CA ALA A 173 13.39 35.47 5.65
C ALA A 173 13.19 34.92 4.23
N ARG A 174 11.97 34.47 3.87
CA ARG A 174 11.63 33.96 2.52
C ARG A 174 11.85 35.05 1.46
N ARG A 175 11.32 36.25 1.68
CA ARG A 175 11.51 37.43 0.82
C ARG A 175 12.99 37.77 0.60
N LYS A 176 13.82 37.75 1.65
CA LYS A 176 15.27 37.99 1.57
C LYS A 176 16.00 36.87 0.81
N ASN A 177 15.58 35.61 0.98
CA ASN A 177 16.14 34.47 0.24
C ASN A 177 15.83 34.59 -1.26
N ILE A 178 14.56 34.80 -1.63
CA ILE A 178 14.12 34.94 -3.02
C ILE A 178 14.81 36.13 -3.71
N ARG A 179 14.80 37.32 -3.10
CA ARG A 179 15.51 38.51 -3.64
C ARG A 179 17.03 38.31 -3.75
N ARG A 180 17.63 37.39 -2.98
CA ARG A 180 19.03 36.98 -3.16
C ARG A 180 19.19 36.06 -4.37
N LYS A 181 18.33 35.03 -4.51
CA LYS A 181 18.35 34.09 -5.64
C LYS A 181 18.18 34.79 -6.98
N LEU A 182 17.20 35.70 -7.08
CA LEU A 182 16.88 36.45 -8.30
C LEU A 182 18.02 37.33 -8.86
N ARG A 183 19.10 37.54 -8.10
CA ARG A 183 20.29 38.24 -8.60
C ARG A 183 20.99 37.50 -9.74
N SER A 184 20.79 36.19 -9.88
CA SER A 184 21.31 35.44 -11.04
C SER A 184 20.69 35.88 -12.36
N ARG A 185 19.47 36.45 -12.34
CA ARG A 185 18.70 36.83 -13.53
C ARG A 185 19.39 37.89 -14.39
N SER A 186 20.23 38.76 -13.81
CA SER A 186 21.02 39.74 -14.58
C SER A 186 22.07 39.11 -15.50
N ASN A 187 22.38 37.83 -15.29
CA ASN A 187 23.39 37.09 -16.04
C ASN A 187 22.74 36.15 -17.08
N LEU A 188 21.42 36.20 -17.23
CA LEU A 188 20.65 35.33 -18.11
C LEU A 188 20.03 36.13 -19.25
N GLN A 189 20.14 35.59 -20.47
CA GLN A 189 19.18 35.92 -21.53
C GLN A 189 17.94 35.06 -21.29
N ILE A 190 16.76 35.68 -21.34
CA ILE A 190 15.48 35.00 -21.20
C ILE A 190 14.62 35.36 -22.41
N ASP A 191 14.40 34.38 -23.28
CA ASP A 191 13.57 34.51 -24.48
C ASP A 191 12.21 33.84 -24.23
N CYS A 192 11.15 34.30 -24.90
CA CYS A 192 9.83 33.68 -24.86
C CYS A 192 9.32 33.45 -26.29
N ILE A 193 9.10 32.19 -26.66
CA ILE A 193 8.71 31.78 -28.01
C ILE A 193 7.37 31.04 -27.95
N ALA A 194 6.45 31.32 -28.88
CA ALA A 194 5.17 30.62 -28.93
C ALA A 194 5.30 29.23 -29.58
N THR A 195 4.46 28.26 -29.19
CA THR A 195 4.37 26.98 -29.91
C THR A 195 3.92 27.20 -31.35
N GLY A 196 4.48 26.41 -32.27
CA GLY A 196 4.28 26.58 -33.72
C GLY A 196 5.14 27.67 -34.38
N ASP A 197 5.99 28.40 -33.63
CA ASP A 197 6.95 29.34 -34.21
C ASP A 197 8.02 28.59 -35.06
N PRO A 198 8.38 29.08 -36.26
CA PRO A 198 9.41 28.45 -37.11
C PRO A 198 10.78 28.23 -36.44
N ALA A 199 11.16 29.00 -35.41
CA ALA A 199 12.39 28.77 -34.65
C ALA A 199 12.36 27.44 -33.88
N LEU A 200 11.18 27.01 -33.41
CA LEU A 200 11.00 25.73 -32.70
C LEU A 200 11.01 24.52 -33.66
N ALA A 201 11.05 24.75 -34.98
CA ALA A 201 11.21 23.71 -35.98
C ALA A 201 12.68 23.28 -36.20
N GLU A 202 13.68 23.95 -35.60
CA GLU A 202 15.08 23.52 -35.75
C GLU A 202 15.33 22.18 -35.01
N PRO A 203 15.74 21.09 -35.69
CA PRO A 203 15.90 19.78 -35.05
C PRO A 203 16.98 19.75 -33.94
N ARG A 204 17.95 20.68 -34.00
CA ARG A 204 18.97 20.83 -32.95
C ARG A 204 18.39 21.38 -31.66
N LEU A 205 17.59 22.44 -31.75
CA LEU A 205 16.89 23.02 -30.60
C LEU A 205 15.90 22.02 -30.00
N GLN A 206 15.15 21.29 -30.83
CA GLN A 206 14.25 20.22 -30.36
C GLN A 206 14.99 19.14 -29.56
N ALA A 207 16.16 18.69 -30.03
CA ALA A 207 17.00 17.72 -29.33
C ALA A 207 17.63 18.30 -28.04
N GLU A 208 18.06 19.57 -28.05
CA GLU A 208 18.57 20.30 -26.87
C GLU A 208 17.49 20.39 -25.78
N LEU A 209 16.28 20.83 -26.16
CA LEU A 209 15.13 20.91 -25.25
C LEU A 209 14.76 19.54 -24.65
N HIS A 210 14.68 18.50 -25.47
CA HIS A 210 14.34 17.14 -25.00
C HIS A 210 15.43 16.56 -24.08
N ALA A 211 16.71 16.79 -24.39
CA ALA A 211 17.82 16.37 -23.52
C ALA A 211 17.80 17.08 -22.15
N LEU A 212 17.38 18.34 -22.09
CA LEU A 212 17.19 19.09 -20.83
C LEU A 212 15.98 18.58 -20.03
N TYR A 213 14.91 18.12 -20.69
CA TYR A 213 13.81 17.40 -20.02
C TYR A 213 14.27 16.04 -19.47
N LEU A 214 15.03 15.26 -20.24
CA LEU A 214 15.55 13.97 -19.79
C LEU A 214 16.50 14.11 -18.57
N GLN A 215 17.23 15.23 -18.44
CA GLN A 215 18.01 15.54 -17.23
C GLN A 215 17.15 15.81 -15.99
N VAL A 216 15.97 16.41 -16.15
CA VAL A 216 15.00 16.58 -15.05
C VAL A 216 14.35 15.23 -14.71
N TYR A 217 13.89 14.50 -15.72
CA TYR A 217 13.29 13.17 -15.57
C TYR A 217 14.21 12.22 -14.79
N ALA A 218 15.50 12.14 -15.18
CA ALA A 218 16.50 11.29 -14.54
C ALA A 218 16.91 11.70 -13.10
N GLN A 219 16.43 12.84 -12.59
CA GLN A 219 16.57 13.23 -11.17
C GLN A 219 15.32 12.96 -10.35
N SER A 220 14.22 12.49 -10.95
CA SER A 220 12.99 12.17 -10.23
C SER A 220 13.12 10.88 -9.40
N ALA A 221 12.50 10.87 -8.22
CA ALA A 221 12.31 9.65 -7.43
C ALA A 221 11.16 8.75 -7.94
N VAL A 222 10.34 9.29 -8.85
CA VAL A 222 9.16 8.64 -9.45
C VAL A 222 9.20 8.83 -10.98
N HIS A 223 9.15 7.72 -11.69
CA HIS A 223 9.24 7.66 -13.15
C HIS A 223 7.94 7.04 -13.67
N PHE A 224 7.10 7.81 -14.38
CA PHE A 224 5.78 7.35 -14.82
C PHE A 224 5.49 7.68 -16.29
N ASP A 225 5.44 8.95 -16.66
CA ASP A 225 5.01 9.41 -17.99
C ASP A 225 6.16 10.02 -18.82
N GLN A 226 7.13 9.19 -19.18
CA GLN A 226 8.27 9.63 -20.00
C GLN A 226 7.83 10.08 -21.40
N LEU A 227 8.05 11.37 -21.69
CA LEU A 227 7.83 11.93 -23.03
C LEU A 227 8.97 11.55 -23.97
N ASP A 228 8.63 11.06 -25.16
CA ASP A 228 9.59 10.82 -26.23
C ASP A 228 9.78 12.08 -27.12
N LEU A 229 10.77 12.03 -28.01
CA LEU A 229 11.04 13.16 -28.90
C LEU A 229 9.88 13.42 -29.88
N PRO A 230 9.23 12.40 -30.51
CA PRO A 230 8.01 12.60 -31.29
C PRO A 230 6.86 13.36 -30.59
N PHE A 231 6.48 13.02 -29.36
CA PHE A 231 5.50 13.80 -28.60
C PHE A 231 5.99 15.23 -28.38
N PHE A 232 7.26 15.39 -28.01
CA PHE A 232 7.84 16.70 -27.76
C PHE A 232 7.84 17.59 -29.02
N GLN A 233 8.13 17.00 -30.19
CA GLN A 233 8.06 17.68 -31.49
C GLN A 233 6.62 18.06 -31.88
N HIS A 234 5.64 17.19 -31.62
CA HIS A 234 4.22 17.50 -31.85
C HIS A 234 3.79 18.71 -31.01
N LEU A 235 4.14 18.72 -29.72
CA LEU A 235 3.83 19.78 -28.77
C LEU A 235 4.52 21.12 -29.11
N LEU A 236 5.77 21.10 -29.58
CA LEU A 236 6.47 22.31 -30.03
C LEU A 236 5.89 22.88 -31.33
N ALA A 237 5.32 22.03 -32.19
CA ALA A 237 4.74 22.41 -33.48
C ALA A 237 3.27 22.92 -33.39
N ASP A 238 2.67 22.91 -32.19
CA ASP A 238 1.25 23.25 -32.02
C ASP A 238 0.97 24.76 -32.20
N THR A 239 0.50 25.11 -33.40
CA THR A 239 0.05 26.46 -33.79
C THR A 239 -1.31 26.87 -33.22
N GLN A 240 -2.05 25.97 -32.58
CA GLN A 240 -3.34 26.26 -31.92
C GLN A 240 -3.20 26.35 -30.39
N GLY A 241 -2.06 25.93 -29.86
CA GLY A 241 -1.90 25.54 -28.46
C GLY A 241 -1.97 26.65 -27.43
N GLN A 242 -1.76 27.93 -27.75
CA GLN A 242 -1.52 29.00 -26.75
C GLN A 242 -0.36 28.66 -25.79
N GLY A 243 0.63 27.90 -26.28
CA GLY A 243 1.82 27.52 -25.54
C GLY A 243 2.92 28.57 -25.65
N HIS A 244 3.61 28.84 -24.54
CA HIS A 244 4.68 29.82 -24.40
C HIS A 244 5.89 29.17 -23.74
N LEU A 245 6.94 28.99 -24.53
CA LEU A 245 8.21 28.39 -24.14
C LEU A 245 9.19 29.48 -23.71
N PHE A 246 9.49 29.54 -22.41
CA PHE A 246 10.53 30.39 -21.86
C PHE A 246 11.87 29.67 -21.94
N LEU A 247 12.88 30.29 -22.55
CA LEU A 247 14.23 29.77 -22.72
C LEU A 247 15.21 30.55 -21.84
N TYR A 248 16.03 29.87 -21.05
CA TYR A 248 17.01 30.47 -20.15
C TYR A 248 18.43 30.18 -20.64
N ARG A 249 19.12 31.19 -21.16
CA ARG A 249 20.48 31.08 -21.71
C ARG A 249 21.51 31.80 -20.83
N HIS A 250 22.68 31.19 -20.65
CA HIS A 250 23.84 31.79 -19.99
C HIS A 250 25.05 31.70 -20.93
N ASN A 251 25.68 32.84 -21.22
CA ASN A 251 26.77 32.95 -22.21
C ASN A 251 26.43 32.34 -23.59
N GLY A 252 25.14 32.29 -23.96
CA GLY A 252 24.61 31.72 -25.21
C GLY A 252 24.12 30.27 -25.11
N GLU A 253 24.66 29.48 -24.17
CA GLU A 253 24.27 28.08 -23.92
C GLU A 253 22.88 28.00 -23.29
N LEU A 254 22.04 27.04 -23.71
CA LEU A 254 20.72 26.82 -23.12
C LEU A 254 20.85 25.99 -21.83
N ILE A 255 20.60 26.62 -20.69
CA ILE A 255 20.74 25.98 -19.37
C ILE A 255 19.40 25.60 -18.73
N GLY A 256 18.28 25.95 -19.39
CA GLY A 256 16.96 25.45 -19.04
C GLY A 256 15.85 26.08 -19.87
N TRP A 257 14.63 25.57 -19.69
CA TRP A 257 13.40 26.08 -20.28
C TRP A 257 12.18 25.64 -19.46
N ASN A 258 11.06 26.38 -19.54
CA ASN A 258 9.75 25.89 -19.10
C ASN A 258 8.67 26.25 -20.13
N LEU A 259 7.69 25.37 -20.30
CA LEU A 259 6.55 25.54 -21.21
C LEU A 259 5.28 25.75 -20.38
N CYS A 260 4.74 26.97 -20.48
CA CYS A 260 3.44 27.32 -19.97
C CYS A 260 2.38 27.31 -21.08
N TYR A 261 1.12 27.13 -20.71
CA TYR A 261 -0.04 27.31 -21.57
C TYR A 261 -0.94 28.43 -21.03
N VAL A 262 -1.39 29.33 -21.89
CA VAL A 262 -2.47 30.27 -21.54
C VAL A 262 -3.81 29.59 -21.83
N HIS A 263 -4.70 29.54 -20.85
CA HIS A 263 -6.05 29.00 -21.03
C HIS A 263 -7.03 29.55 -20.00
N ALA A 264 -8.28 29.82 -20.42
CA ALA A 264 -9.37 30.28 -19.54
C ALA A 264 -8.97 31.40 -18.54
N GLY A 265 -8.13 32.35 -18.99
CA GLY A 265 -7.60 33.44 -18.18
C GLY A 265 -6.56 33.04 -17.13
N LYS A 266 -5.83 31.93 -17.33
CA LYS A 266 -4.80 31.39 -16.43
C LYS A 266 -3.53 31.03 -17.20
N LEU A 267 -2.40 30.97 -16.51
CA LEU A 267 -1.12 30.43 -17.00
C LEU A 267 -0.86 29.09 -16.32
N VAL A 268 -0.73 28.01 -17.09
CA VAL A 268 -0.50 26.64 -16.57
C VAL A 268 0.89 26.15 -16.98
N ASP A 269 1.80 26.00 -16.03
CA ASP A 269 3.15 25.46 -16.22
C ASP A 269 3.06 23.93 -16.35
N LYS A 270 3.49 23.37 -17.49
CA LYS A 270 3.31 21.94 -17.79
C LYS A 270 4.59 21.15 -17.82
N TYR A 271 5.63 21.67 -18.47
CA TYR A 271 6.88 20.94 -18.67
C TYR A 271 8.10 21.84 -18.46
N ILE A 272 9.18 21.26 -17.95
CA ILE A 272 10.42 21.96 -17.62
C ILE A 272 11.62 21.09 -17.99
N GLY A 273 12.67 21.71 -18.51
CA GLY A 273 13.98 21.11 -18.73
C GLY A 273 15.07 21.97 -18.13
N LEU A 274 16.08 21.36 -17.51
CA LEU A 274 17.14 22.06 -16.76
C LEU A 274 18.46 21.32 -16.93
N SER A 275 19.55 22.07 -17.19
CA SER A 275 20.89 21.50 -17.13
C SER A 275 21.40 21.49 -15.69
N TYR A 276 22.21 20.50 -15.34
CA TYR A 276 22.80 20.41 -14.00
C TYR A 276 24.33 20.28 -14.07
N PRO A 277 25.09 20.99 -13.23
CA PRO A 277 24.65 21.78 -12.07
C PRO A 277 24.10 23.19 -12.38
N GLN A 278 24.33 23.72 -13.59
CA GLN A 278 24.13 25.14 -13.94
C GLN A 278 22.78 25.73 -13.51
N SER A 279 21.67 24.99 -13.67
CA SER A 279 20.34 25.47 -13.24
C SER A 279 20.25 25.79 -11.74
N ARG A 280 21.03 25.10 -10.90
CA ARG A 280 21.11 25.34 -9.44
C ARG A 280 21.98 26.57 -9.16
N ASP A 281 23.12 26.69 -9.83
CA ASP A 281 24.04 27.83 -9.72
C ASP A 281 23.33 29.15 -10.12
N HIS A 282 22.59 29.11 -11.22
CA HIS A 282 21.77 30.22 -11.72
C HIS A 282 20.37 30.30 -11.07
N ASN A 283 20.08 29.45 -10.08
CA ASN A 283 18.83 29.44 -9.31
C ASN A 283 17.54 29.40 -10.18
N LEU A 284 17.60 28.74 -11.35
CA LEU A 284 16.60 28.86 -12.42
C LEU A 284 15.18 28.61 -11.96
N TYR A 285 14.92 27.61 -11.11
CA TYR A 285 13.57 27.33 -10.59
C TYR A 285 12.93 28.53 -9.87
N SER A 286 13.74 29.35 -9.17
CA SER A 286 13.27 30.58 -8.52
C SER A 286 13.23 31.79 -9.47
N VAL A 287 13.93 31.73 -10.60
CA VAL A 287 13.85 32.73 -11.68
C VAL A 287 12.62 32.48 -12.55
N SER A 288 12.39 31.24 -12.99
CA SER A 288 11.25 30.85 -13.84
C SER A 288 9.92 31.08 -13.15
N TRP A 289 9.78 30.71 -11.87
CA TRP A 289 8.59 31.04 -11.07
C TRP A 289 8.22 32.53 -11.14
N MET A 290 9.20 33.41 -10.98
CA MET A 290 8.97 34.85 -10.96
C MET A 290 8.80 35.40 -12.39
N GLN A 291 9.47 34.83 -13.39
CA GLN A 291 9.26 35.11 -14.81
C GLN A 291 7.82 34.77 -15.25
N ASN A 292 7.28 33.64 -14.76
CA ASN A 292 5.90 33.20 -15.01
C ASN A 292 4.89 34.10 -14.30
N LEU A 293 5.13 34.51 -13.05
CA LEU A 293 4.28 35.47 -12.34
C LEU A 293 4.28 36.85 -13.01
N GLU A 294 5.45 37.34 -13.46
CA GLU A 294 5.56 38.59 -14.22
C GLU A 294 4.82 38.51 -15.55
N TYR A 295 4.97 37.40 -16.28
CA TYR A 295 4.24 37.17 -17.53
C TYR A 295 2.73 37.15 -17.30
N ALA A 296 2.24 36.40 -16.30
CA ALA A 296 0.82 36.31 -15.97
C ALA A 296 0.23 37.68 -15.60
N LEU A 297 0.96 38.47 -14.80
CA LEU A 297 0.60 39.84 -14.44
C LEU A 297 0.55 40.78 -15.66
N GLN A 298 1.57 40.73 -16.52
CA GLN A 298 1.65 41.58 -17.73
C GLN A 298 0.52 41.29 -18.73
N HIS A 299 0.04 40.05 -18.79
CA HIS A 299 -1.04 39.62 -19.69
C HIS A 299 -2.43 39.63 -19.02
N GLY A 300 -2.55 40.15 -17.80
CA GLY A 300 -3.83 40.27 -17.08
C GLY A 300 -4.49 38.93 -16.75
N LEU A 301 -3.69 37.86 -16.63
CA LEU A 301 -4.18 36.53 -16.28
C LEU A 301 -4.50 36.46 -14.79
N SER A 302 -5.56 35.73 -14.43
CA SER A 302 -6.09 35.64 -13.06
C SER A 302 -5.29 34.73 -12.13
N HIS A 303 -4.64 33.70 -12.69
CA HIS A 303 -3.97 32.64 -11.93
C HIS A 303 -2.70 32.16 -12.64
N TYR A 304 -1.69 31.80 -11.86
CA TYR A 304 -0.59 30.91 -12.28
C TYR A 304 -0.78 29.54 -11.60
N VAL A 305 -0.73 28.47 -12.38
CA VAL A 305 -0.88 27.08 -11.93
C VAL A 305 0.43 26.36 -12.24
N ALA A 306 1.03 25.71 -11.23
CA ALA A 306 2.42 25.26 -11.27
C ALA A 306 2.60 23.74 -11.13
N GLY A 307 1.52 22.96 -11.26
CA GLY A 307 1.54 21.50 -11.15
C GLY A 307 1.87 20.95 -9.76
N TRP A 308 1.92 19.62 -9.66
CA TRP A 308 1.90 18.83 -8.41
C TRP A 308 3.20 18.78 -7.60
N THR A 309 4.35 18.78 -8.28
CA THR A 309 5.66 18.44 -7.68
C THR A 309 6.17 19.48 -6.69
N ASP A 310 7.26 19.18 -5.98
CA ASP A 310 8.06 20.15 -5.20
C ASP A 310 7.26 21.01 -4.20
N SER A 311 6.20 20.47 -3.61
CA SER A 311 5.22 21.21 -2.80
C SER A 311 5.86 22.10 -1.72
N ARG A 312 6.94 21.66 -1.05
CA ARG A 312 7.73 22.50 -0.11
C ARG A 312 8.32 23.74 -0.79
N ILE A 313 8.96 23.59 -1.95
CA ILE A 313 9.59 24.70 -2.69
C ILE A 313 8.52 25.67 -3.20
N LYS A 314 7.41 25.15 -3.72
CA LYS A 314 6.27 25.98 -4.18
C LYS A 314 5.64 26.75 -3.01
N ALA A 315 5.49 26.13 -1.83
CA ALA A 315 5.05 26.79 -0.60
C ALA A 315 6.03 27.85 -0.06
N GLU A 316 7.34 27.65 -0.21
CA GLU A 316 8.37 28.66 0.09
C GLU A 316 8.29 29.87 -0.86
N LEU A 317 8.01 29.62 -2.15
CA LEU A 317 7.86 30.64 -3.19
C LEU A 317 6.54 31.41 -3.09
N GLY A 318 5.52 30.87 -2.41
CA GLY A 318 4.26 31.55 -2.11
C GLY A 318 3.00 30.92 -2.70
N ALA A 319 3.07 29.65 -3.16
CA ALA A 319 1.92 28.92 -3.67
C ALA A 319 0.85 28.65 -2.60
N ARG A 320 -0.40 28.70 -3.02
CA ARG A 320 -1.53 28.01 -2.40
C ARG A 320 -1.67 26.63 -3.04
N PHE A 321 -2.48 25.80 -2.42
CA PHE A 321 -2.75 24.44 -2.86
C PHE A 321 -4.25 24.22 -2.96
N THR A 322 -4.67 23.35 -3.89
CA THR A 322 -6.05 22.84 -3.98
C THR A 322 -5.99 21.32 -4.05
N SER A 323 -6.87 20.65 -3.31
CA SER A 323 -6.89 19.19 -3.23
C SER A 323 -7.51 18.59 -4.49
N THR A 324 -7.07 17.37 -4.82
CA THR A 324 -7.75 16.49 -5.77
C THR A 324 -8.00 15.14 -5.13
N VAL A 325 -8.83 14.34 -5.78
CA VAL A 325 -9.09 12.96 -5.38
C VAL A 325 -9.02 12.03 -6.58
N HIS A 326 -8.56 10.80 -6.33
CA HIS A 326 -8.74 9.71 -7.28
C HIS A 326 -9.95 8.86 -6.84
N ALA A 327 -10.62 8.20 -7.78
CA ALA A 327 -11.61 7.18 -7.49
C ALA A 327 -11.13 5.84 -8.05
N ALA A 328 -10.91 4.83 -7.19
CA ALA A 328 -10.47 3.49 -7.58
C ALA A 328 -11.57 2.46 -7.29
N ARG A 329 -11.76 1.44 -8.15
CA ARG A 329 -12.87 0.47 -7.92
C ARG A 329 -12.46 -0.75 -7.10
N THR A 330 -13.24 -1.05 -6.07
CA THR A 330 -13.19 -2.32 -5.31
C THR A 330 -14.53 -3.05 -5.43
N LEU A 331 -14.55 -4.39 -5.37
CA LEU A 331 -15.82 -5.14 -5.41
C LEU A 331 -16.56 -5.02 -4.07
N ALA A 332 -17.76 -4.43 -4.10
CA ALA A 332 -18.55 -4.09 -2.91
C ALA A 332 -19.28 -5.31 -2.29
N LEU A 333 -18.51 -6.23 -1.69
CA LEU A 333 -19.04 -7.51 -1.15
C LEU A 333 -19.91 -7.38 0.12
N ARG A 334 -20.07 -6.18 0.71
CA ARG A 334 -20.85 -5.97 1.94
C ARG A 334 -22.29 -6.49 1.84
N HIS A 335 -22.93 -6.42 0.67
CA HIS A 335 -24.29 -6.92 0.46
C HIS A 335 -24.40 -8.45 0.39
N TRP A 336 -23.26 -9.16 0.28
CA TRP A 336 -23.17 -10.61 0.39
C TRP A 336 -22.94 -11.11 1.83
N HIS A 337 -22.62 -10.21 2.77
CA HIS A 337 -22.29 -10.54 4.17
C HIS A 337 -23.38 -11.38 4.84
N ASP A 338 -24.53 -10.81 5.21
CA ASP A 338 -25.59 -11.58 5.88
C ASP A 338 -26.19 -12.70 5.01
N PRO A 339 -26.29 -12.60 3.66
CA PRO A 339 -26.69 -13.73 2.81
C PRO A 339 -25.76 -14.95 2.86
N LEU A 340 -24.43 -14.77 2.88
CA LEU A 340 -23.47 -15.87 2.86
C LEU A 340 -23.08 -16.36 4.26
N ARG A 341 -22.74 -15.44 5.19
CA ARG A 341 -22.13 -15.72 6.51
C ARG A 341 -22.76 -16.94 7.20
N PHE A 342 -21.94 -17.87 7.67
CA PHE A 342 -22.29 -19.13 8.34
C PHE A 342 -23.00 -20.16 7.44
N ALA A 343 -24.14 -19.81 6.83
CA ALA A 343 -24.90 -20.68 5.95
C ALA A 343 -25.70 -19.92 4.88
N CYS A 344 -25.80 -20.46 3.67
CA CYS A 344 -26.56 -19.87 2.57
C CYS A 344 -27.38 -20.91 1.78
N ARG A 345 -28.31 -20.47 0.94
CA ARG A 345 -29.01 -21.34 0.00
C ARG A 345 -28.10 -21.63 -1.19
N ASN A 346 -28.21 -22.80 -1.81
CA ASN A 346 -27.44 -23.14 -3.02
C ASN A 346 -27.65 -22.12 -4.14
N THR A 347 -28.86 -21.55 -4.27
CA THR A 347 -29.14 -20.46 -5.22
C THR A 347 -28.41 -19.16 -4.88
N THR A 348 -28.18 -18.85 -3.59
CA THR A 348 -27.34 -17.73 -3.16
C THR A 348 -25.87 -17.99 -3.48
N LEU A 349 -25.38 -19.22 -3.25
CA LEU A 349 -24.01 -19.62 -3.54
C LEU A 349 -23.71 -19.60 -5.06
N SER A 350 -24.62 -20.14 -5.89
CA SER A 350 -24.51 -20.05 -7.35
C SER A 350 -24.59 -18.61 -7.85
N ARG A 351 -25.42 -17.75 -7.23
CA ARG A 351 -25.46 -16.33 -7.56
C ARG A 351 -24.13 -15.64 -7.20
N PHE A 352 -23.51 -15.97 -6.07
CA PHE A 352 -22.18 -15.45 -5.71
C PHE A 352 -21.10 -15.91 -6.69
N ALA A 353 -21.12 -17.18 -7.07
CA ALA A 353 -20.20 -17.73 -8.07
C ALA A 353 -20.33 -17.01 -9.43
N ASN A 354 -21.55 -16.69 -9.86
CA ASN A 354 -21.80 -15.99 -11.13
C ASN A 354 -21.52 -14.48 -11.07
N ASP A 355 -22.00 -13.79 -10.04
CA ASP A 355 -21.96 -12.33 -9.94
C ASP A 355 -20.58 -11.80 -9.47
N VAL A 356 -19.86 -12.59 -8.66
CA VAL A 356 -18.61 -12.18 -8.02
C VAL A 356 -17.41 -12.95 -8.55
N LEU A 357 -17.47 -14.29 -8.58
CA LEU A 357 -16.28 -15.09 -8.94
C LEU A 357 -16.07 -15.21 -10.45
N LEU A 358 -17.14 -15.39 -11.23
CA LEU A 358 -17.06 -15.60 -12.68
C LEU A 358 -16.27 -14.49 -13.41
N PRO A 359 -16.47 -13.19 -13.14
CA PRO A 359 -15.79 -12.08 -13.85
C PRO A 359 -14.32 -11.85 -13.47
N LEU A 360 -13.78 -12.56 -12.47
CA LEU A 360 -12.39 -12.41 -12.04
C LEU A 360 -11.40 -13.07 -13.03
N PRO A 361 -10.07 -12.87 -12.86
CA PRO A 361 -9.06 -13.68 -13.54
C PRO A 361 -9.17 -15.17 -13.20
N THR A 362 -8.78 -16.06 -14.12
CA THR A 362 -8.88 -17.52 -13.95
C THR A 362 -8.00 -18.07 -12.84
N GLN A 363 -6.81 -17.49 -12.63
CA GLN A 363 -5.91 -17.78 -11.51
C GLN A 363 -6.00 -16.65 -10.49
N LEU A 364 -6.36 -16.98 -9.25
CA LEU A 364 -6.55 -16.01 -8.16
C LEU A 364 -5.38 -15.96 -7.16
N GLY A 365 -4.47 -16.94 -7.21
CA GLY A 365 -3.49 -17.17 -6.13
C GLY A 365 -4.18 -17.76 -4.89
N THR A 366 -3.69 -17.37 -3.70
CA THR A 366 -4.36 -17.65 -2.41
C THR A 366 -5.52 -16.67 -2.21
N VAL A 367 -6.71 -17.18 -1.89
CA VAL A 367 -7.89 -16.34 -1.59
C VAL A 367 -8.06 -16.18 -0.07
N MET A 368 -8.09 -14.94 0.42
CA MET A 368 -8.44 -14.66 1.83
C MET A 368 -9.96 -14.56 1.95
N LEU A 369 -10.60 -15.50 2.65
CA LEU A 369 -12.07 -15.56 2.80
C LEU A 369 -12.60 -14.74 4.00
N GLY A 370 -11.73 -14.40 4.96
CA GLY A 370 -12.12 -13.72 6.18
C GLY A 370 -12.45 -14.72 7.30
N SER A 371 -13.53 -14.49 8.05
CA SER A 371 -13.96 -15.33 9.18
C SER A 371 -14.33 -16.75 8.75
N GLY A 372 -14.14 -17.72 9.65
CA GLY A 372 -14.56 -19.13 9.48
C GLY A 372 -16.03 -19.31 9.10
N ASP A 373 -16.87 -18.30 9.41
CA ASP A 373 -18.21 -18.12 8.83
C ASP A 373 -18.31 -18.28 7.29
N PHE A 374 -17.19 -18.12 6.57
CA PHE A 374 -17.15 -18.11 5.10
C PHE A 374 -16.38 -19.29 4.50
N HIS A 375 -15.93 -20.28 5.28
CA HIS A 375 -15.13 -21.41 4.76
C HIS A 375 -15.83 -22.17 3.63
N HIS A 376 -17.15 -22.33 3.70
CA HIS A 376 -17.95 -22.93 2.62
C HIS A 376 -17.85 -22.23 1.25
N LEU A 377 -17.23 -21.05 1.16
CA LEU A 377 -16.91 -20.38 -0.10
C LEU A 377 -15.68 -20.98 -0.82
N SER A 378 -14.93 -21.90 -0.20
CA SER A 378 -13.95 -22.75 -0.88
C SER A 378 -14.59 -23.64 -1.96
N LEU A 379 -15.85 -24.07 -1.77
CA LEU A 379 -16.57 -24.88 -2.76
C LEU A 379 -16.74 -24.17 -4.14
N PRO A 380 -17.29 -22.94 -4.24
CA PRO A 380 -17.37 -22.25 -5.53
C PRO A 380 -16.01 -21.82 -6.09
N LEU A 381 -14.94 -21.72 -5.28
CA LEU A 381 -13.57 -21.61 -5.79
C LEU A 381 -13.12 -22.92 -6.47
N LEU A 382 -13.32 -24.07 -5.83
CA LEU A 382 -13.05 -25.41 -6.39
C LEU A 382 -13.84 -25.70 -7.66
N GLN A 383 -15.10 -25.26 -7.73
CA GLN A 383 -15.96 -25.38 -8.93
C GLN A 383 -15.46 -24.53 -10.10
N ARG A 384 -14.76 -23.42 -9.82
CA ARG A 384 -14.18 -22.52 -10.84
C ARG A 384 -12.87 -23.04 -11.43
N LEU A 385 -12.15 -23.93 -10.74
CA LEU A 385 -10.85 -24.44 -11.19
C LEU A 385 -10.98 -25.42 -12.36
N HIS A 386 -10.34 -25.06 -13.48
CA HIS A 386 -10.27 -25.85 -14.70
C HIS A 386 -8.83 -26.37 -14.91
N THR A 387 -8.49 -27.46 -14.25
CA THR A 387 -7.18 -28.12 -14.36
C THR A 387 -7.13 -29.13 -15.52
N ARG A 388 -5.93 -29.45 -16.02
CA ARG A 388 -5.75 -30.47 -17.08
C ARG A 388 -5.82 -31.92 -16.58
N ALA A 389 -5.68 -32.12 -15.27
CA ALA A 389 -5.76 -33.39 -14.58
C ALA A 389 -6.49 -33.18 -13.24
N PRO A 390 -7.09 -34.23 -12.64
CA PRO A 390 -7.63 -34.15 -11.29
C PRO A 390 -6.56 -33.74 -10.26
N PHE A 391 -7.00 -33.11 -9.19
CA PHE A 391 -6.16 -32.64 -8.08
C PHE A 391 -6.74 -33.12 -6.74
N GLN A 392 -5.90 -33.26 -5.71
CA GLN A 392 -6.37 -33.54 -4.36
C GLN A 392 -6.75 -32.25 -3.64
N LEU A 393 -7.73 -32.33 -2.74
CA LEU A 393 -8.04 -31.27 -1.77
C LEU A 393 -7.37 -31.62 -0.44
N VAL A 394 -6.62 -30.67 0.11
CA VAL A 394 -6.09 -30.73 1.47
C VAL A 394 -6.72 -29.58 2.25
N VAL A 395 -7.37 -29.91 3.37
CA VAL A 395 -7.96 -28.95 4.29
C VAL A 395 -7.21 -29.04 5.62
N LEU A 396 -6.77 -27.91 6.14
CA LEU A 396 -6.35 -27.79 7.54
C LEU A 396 -7.55 -27.24 8.33
N ASP A 397 -8.03 -28.01 9.31
CA ASP A 397 -9.35 -27.84 9.93
C ASP A 397 -9.42 -28.57 11.29
N ASN A 398 -10.04 -27.98 12.31
CA ASN A 398 -10.40 -28.71 13.54
C ASN A 398 -11.68 -29.54 13.35
N HIS A 399 -12.50 -29.23 12.35
CA HIS A 399 -13.81 -29.81 12.08
C HIS A 399 -13.82 -30.76 10.86
N PRO A 400 -14.83 -31.66 10.75
CA PRO A 400 -14.92 -32.59 9.63
C PRO A 400 -15.60 -32.06 8.36
N ASP A 401 -16.28 -30.91 8.43
CA ASP A 401 -17.05 -30.20 7.39
C ASP A 401 -17.90 -31.05 6.41
N ASN A 402 -18.39 -32.20 6.91
CA ASN A 402 -19.04 -33.27 6.15
C ASN A 402 -20.40 -33.68 6.73
N MET A 403 -21.01 -32.84 7.56
CA MET A 403 -22.36 -33.01 8.14
C MET A 403 -23.48 -32.89 7.09
N ARG A 404 -24.67 -33.37 7.44
CA ARG A 404 -25.88 -33.34 6.60
C ARG A 404 -26.71 -32.09 6.86
N PHE A 405 -26.77 -31.19 5.88
CA PHE A 405 -27.58 -29.97 5.97
C PHE A 405 -28.63 -29.87 4.87
N PRO A 406 -29.95 -29.94 5.19
CA PRO A 406 -31.01 -29.98 4.18
C PRO A 406 -31.39 -28.60 3.62
N PHE A 407 -30.84 -27.50 4.16
CA PHE A 407 -31.32 -26.14 3.86
C PHE A 407 -30.45 -25.36 2.85
N GLY A 408 -29.32 -25.92 2.41
CA GLY A 408 -28.40 -25.30 1.47
C GLY A 408 -26.96 -25.73 1.69
N MET A 409 -26.08 -24.75 1.91
CA MET A 409 -24.66 -24.92 2.23
C MET A 409 -24.36 -24.18 3.55
N HIS A 410 -23.55 -24.78 4.43
CA HIS A 410 -22.90 -24.13 5.57
C HIS A 410 -21.48 -24.68 5.69
N CYS A 411 -20.64 -24.12 6.57
CA CYS A 411 -19.26 -24.59 6.76
C CYS A 411 -19.22 -26.09 7.02
N GLY A 412 -19.85 -26.54 8.11
CA GLY A 412 -20.01 -27.96 8.48
C GLY A 412 -20.50 -28.97 7.42
N SER A 413 -20.80 -28.65 6.16
CA SER A 413 -21.16 -29.60 5.10
C SER A 413 -20.46 -29.46 3.74
N TRP A 414 -19.54 -28.49 3.53
CA TRP A 414 -18.98 -28.23 2.19
C TRP A 414 -18.01 -29.32 1.67
N VAL A 415 -17.33 -30.06 2.55
CA VAL A 415 -16.39 -31.14 2.19
C VAL A 415 -17.09 -32.29 1.45
N ASN A 416 -18.33 -32.64 1.83
CA ASN A 416 -19.13 -33.64 1.11
C ASN A 416 -19.40 -33.21 -0.35
N ALA A 417 -19.65 -31.92 -0.58
CA ALA A 417 -19.86 -31.37 -1.92
C ALA A 417 -18.55 -31.29 -2.72
N ALA A 418 -17.42 -30.95 -2.08
CA ALA A 418 -16.10 -30.95 -2.71
C ALA A 418 -15.66 -32.36 -3.13
N ALA A 419 -15.83 -33.37 -2.26
CA ALA A 419 -15.51 -34.78 -2.55
C ALA A 419 -16.36 -35.39 -3.68
N ALA A 420 -17.49 -34.75 -4.03
CA ALA A 420 -18.35 -35.13 -5.15
C ALA A 420 -17.95 -34.48 -6.50
N LEU A 421 -17.02 -33.52 -6.51
CA LEU A 421 -16.56 -32.89 -7.75
C LEU A 421 -15.74 -33.89 -8.61
N PRO A 422 -15.88 -33.87 -9.95
CA PRO A 422 -15.15 -34.76 -10.84
C PRO A 422 -13.65 -34.42 -10.95
N GLN A 423 -13.27 -33.15 -10.76
CA GLN A 423 -11.87 -32.71 -10.76
C GLN A 423 -11.14 -32.98 -9.44
N VAL A 424 -11.84 -33.32 -8.35
CA VAL A 424 -11.23 -33.70 -7.08
C VAL A 424 -10.97 -35.21 -7.06
N SER A 425 -9.69 -35.60 -6.96
CA SER A 425 -9.27 -37.00 -6.88
C SER A 425 -9.58 -37.60 -5.51
N HIS A 426 -9.19 -36.88 -4.45
CA HIS A 426 -9.31 -37.25 -3.05
C HIS A 426 -9.39 -36.00 -2.16
N VAL A 427 -9.91 -36.14 -0.95
CA VAL A 427 -9.91 -35.10 0.10
C VAL A 427 -9.21 -35.61 1.35
N HIS A 428 -8.25 -34.84 1.86
CA HIS A 428 -7.70 -35.02 3.20
C HIS A 428 -8.13 -33.83 4.07
N VAL A 429 -8.66 -34.09 5.27
CA VAL A 429 -8.90 -33.06 6.30
C VAL A 429 -7.98 -33.38 7.48
N LEU A 430 -7.14 -32.41 7.86
CA LEU A 430 -6.04 -32.59 8.81
C LEU A 430 -6.18 -31.65 10.01
N GLY A 431 -5.97 -32.22 11.20
CA GLY A 431 -5.91 -31.48 12.46
C GLY A 431 -7.12 -31.70 13.37
N ILE A 432 -8.13 -32.45 12.89
CA ILE A 432 -9.40 -32.67 13.59
C ILE A 432 -9.19 -33.15 15.02
N THR A 433 -9.60 -32.33 15.98
CA THR A 433 -9.79 -32.68 17.39
C THR A 433 -11.23 -32.56 17.86
N SER A 434 -12.11 -31.93 17.06
CA SER A 434 -13.55 -31.85 17.33
C SER A 434 -14.19 -33.24 17.46
N THR A 435 -15.07 -33.40 18.45
CA THR A 435 -15.79 -34.65 18.75
C THR A 435 -16.82 -35.07 17.70
N ASP A 436 -17.01 -34.26 16.65
CA ASP A 436 -17.98 -34.47 15.57
C ASP A 436 -17.72 -35.71 14.69
N ILE A 437 -16.52 -36.29 14.77
CA ILE A 437 -16.18 -37.58 14.15
C ILE A 437 -16.39 -38.78 15.11
N GLY A 438 -16.76 -38.51 16.36
CA GLY A 438 -17.04 -39.51 17.39
C GLY A 438 -18.39 -40.22 17.19
N VAL A 439 -18.62 -41.29 17.95
CA VAL A 439 -19.78 -42.18 17.77
C VAL A 439 -21.14 -41.48 17.96
N GLY A 440 -21.20 -40.39 18.73
CA GLY A 440 -22.41 -39.59 18.93
C GLY A 440 -22.85 -38.79 17.68
N HIS A 441 -21.89 -38.27 16.93
CA HIS A 441 -22.07 -37.41 15.75
C HIS A 441 -21.88 -38.15 14.42
N ALA A 442 -21.50 -39.43 14.49
CA ALA A 442 -21.35 -40.33 13.36
C ALA A 442 -22.57 -40.32 12.41
N TRP A 443 -23.80 -40.23 12.92
CA TRP A 443 -25.02 -40.24 12.11
C TRP A 443 -25.29 -38.93 11.36
N GLU A 444 -24.69 -37.82 11.80
CA GLU A 444 -24.83 -36.48 11.22
C GLU A 444 -23.96 -36.35 9.96
N ASN A 445 -22.85 -37.09 9.91
CA ASN A 445 -21.87 -37.09 8.82
C ASN A 445 -22.34 -37.83 7.54
N HIS A 446 -21.81 -37.42 6.39
CA HIS A 446 -21.98 -38.12 5.10
C HIS A 446 -20.97 -39.27 4.96
N TRP A 447 -21.46 -40.52 5.02
CA TRP A 447 -20.60 -41.73 4.94
C TRP A 447 -20.14 -42.09 3.54
N ARG A 448 -20.79 -41.57 2.48
CA ARG A 448 -20.50 -41.94 1.09
C ARG A 448 -19.05 -41.64 0.66
N PRO A 449 -18.46 -40.45 0.92
CA PRO A 449 -17.06 -40.21 0.57
C PRO A 449 -16.07 -41.02 1.43
N LEU A 450 -16.40 -41.30 2.70
CA LEU A 450 -15.57 -42.12 3.61
C LEU A 450 -15.55 -43.59 3.16
N LEU A 451 -16.71 -44.23 2.99
CA LEU A 451 -16.84 -45.61 2.47
C LEU A 451 -16.25 -45.76 1.07
N GLY A 452 -16.41 -44.73 0.22
CA GLY A 452 -15.83 -44.67 -1.12
C GLY A 452 -14.33 -44.36 -1.16
N ARG A 453 -13.67 -44.17 0.00
CA ARG A 453 -12.26 -43.76 0.12
C ARG A 453 -11.89 -42.55 -0.75
N ARG A 454 -12.79 -41.57 -0.81
CA ARG A 454 -12.57 -40.22 -1.40
C ARG A 454 -12.31 -39.14 -0.35
N LEU A 455 -12.47 -39.47 0.93
CA LEU A 455 -12.23 -38.58 2.07
C LEU A 455 -11.43 -39.34 3.13
N THR A 456 -10.42 -38.70 3.70
CA THR A 456 -9.63 -39.20 4.82
C THR A 456 -9.53 -38.14 5.91
N TYR A 457 -9.93 -38.51 7.13
CA TYR A 457 -9.70 -37.72 8.32
C TYR A 457 -8.36 -38.07 8.96
N TRP A 458 -7.54 -37.07 9.21
CA TRP A 458 -6.33 -37.16 10.02
C TRP A 458 -6.63 -36.45 11.35
N CYS A 459 -6.80 -37.23 12.40
CA CYS A 459 -7.41 -36.79 13.66
C CYS A 459 -6.55 -37.13 14.87
N MET A 460 -6.79 -36.40 15.96
CA MET A 460 -6.15 -36.61 17.26
C MET A 460 -7.24 -36.67 18.34
N ASP A 461 -6.91 -37.26 19.49
CA ASP A 461 -7.70 -37.28 20.73
C ASP A 461 -9.09 -37.98 20.70
N VAL A 462 -9.84 -37.99 19.59
CA VAL A 462 -11.22 -38.51 19.47
C VAL A 462 -11.30 -40.03 19.20
N ASP A 463 -12.21 -40.76 19.89
CA ASP A 463 -12.43 -42.19 19.64
C ASP A 463 -13.28 -42.45 18.38
N VAL A 464 -12.59 -42.93 17.34
CA VAL A 464 -13.15 -43.31 16.04
C VAL A 464 -13.21 -44.83 15.84
N GLY A 465 -13.04 -45.63 16.90
CA GLY A 465 -13.09 -47.10 16.86
C GLY A 465 -14.44 -47.66 16.36
N TRP A 466 -15.50 -46.85 16.40
CA TRP A 466 -16.79 -47.15 15.77
C TRP A 466 -16.68 -47.29 14.24
N ALA A 467 -15.84 -46.47 13.58
CA ALA A 467 -15.72 -46.42 12.12
C ALA A 467 -15.14 -47.74 11.56
N SER A 468 -14.24 -48.38 12.31
CA SER A 468 -13.71 -49.70 11.97
C SER A 468 -14.80 -50.78 11.92
N ARG A 469 -15.72 -50.77 12.90
CA ARG A 469 -16.89 -51.68 12.94
C ARG A 469 -17.86 -51.45 11.77
N MET A 470 -17.87 -50.25 11.19
CA MET A 470 -18.67 -49.87 10.02
C MET A 470 -17.90 -49.99 8.68
N GLY A 471 -16.72 -50.64 8.67
CA GLY A 471 -15.92 -50.85 7.46
C GLY A 471 -15.16 -49.60 6.95
N MET A 472 -15.24 -48.48 7.67
CA MET A 472 -14.62 -47.20 7.31
C MET A 472 -13.19 -47.04 7.85
N ALA A 473 -12.56 -48.08 8.41
CA ALA A 473 -11.21 -48.02 9.00
C ALA A 473 -10.16 -47.33 8.11
N GLY A 474 -10.19 -47.53 6.80
CA GLY A 474 -9.25 -46.91 5.85
C GLY A 474 -9.48 -45.42 5.54
N ALA A 475 -10.53 -44.81 6.11
CA ALA A 475 -10.83 -43.38 5.96
C ALA A 475 -10.48 -42.55 7.20
N PHE A 476 -9.98 -43.18 8.27
CA PHE A 476 -9.63 -42.54 9.54
C PHE A 476 -8.19 -42.87 9.91
N ARG A 477 -7.37 -41.85 10.13
CA ARG A 477 -6.00 -41.96 10.66
C ARG A 477 -5.95 -41.21 11.98
N ARG A 478 -5.77 -41.94 13.08
CA ARG A 478 -5.65 -41.37 14.43
C ARG A 478 -4.18 -41.28 14.85
N PHE A 479 -3.81 -40.17 15.45
CA PHE A 479 -2.50 -39.89 16.02
C PHE A 479 -2.62 -39.44 17.49
N GLU A 480 -1.51 -39.46 18.22
CA GLU A 480 -1.46 -38.98 19.60
C GLU A 480 -1.04 -37.50 19.68
N HIS A 481 -0.19 -37.06 18.75
CA HIS A 481 0.35 -35.69 18.68
C HIS A 481 0.46 -35.19 17.23
N PRO A 482 0.43 -33.87 16.96
CA PRO A 482 0.41 -33.31 15.61
C PRO A 482 1.66 -33.64 14.76
N GLU A 483 2.83 -33.74 15.39
CA GLU A 483 4.12 -34.01 14.74
C GLU A 483 4.06 -35.37 14.02
N ALA A 484 3.45 -36.37 14.67
CA ALA A 484 3.27 -37.72 14.12
C ALA A 484 2.23 -37.73 12.97
N LEU A 485 1.18 -36.91 13.07
CA LEU A 485 0.18 -36.74 12.02
C LEU A 485 0.82 -36.13 10.76
N VAL A 486 1.54 -35.00 10.93
CA VAL A 486 2.18 -34.28 9.82
C VAL A 486 3.31 -35.09 9.21
N ALA A 487 4.13 -35.80 10.01
CA ALA A 487 5.16 -36.69 9.49
C ALA A 487 4.57 -37.84 8.65
N ALA A 488 3.46 -38.44 9.10
CA ALA A 488 2.76 -39.48 8.35
C ALA A 488 2.12 -38.96 7.05
N PHE A 489 1.56 -37.74 7.07
CA PHE A 489 1.04 -37.08 5.87
C PHE A 489 2.16 -36.75 4.88
N ALA A 490 3.28 -36.20 5.34
CA ALA A 490 4.44 -35.90 4.51
C ALA A 490 5.03 -37.16 3.86
N ALA A 491 5.06 -38.29 4.58
CA ALA A 491 5.47 -39.58 4.03
C ALA A 491 4.52 -40.11 2.94
N GLU A 492 3.22 -39.79 3.00
CA GLU A 492 2.22 -40.13 1.97
C GLU A 492 2.38 -39.25 0.73
N GLN A 493 2.55 -37.94 0.91
CA GLN A 493 2.77 -36.98 -0.18
C GLN A 493 4.11 -37.21 -0.91
N ALA A 494 5.15 -37.63 -0.19
CA ALA A 494 6.43 -38.01 -0.79
C ALA A 494 6.35 -39.30 -1.64
N GLN A 495 5.38 -40.19 -1.38
CA GLN A 495 5.18 -41.42 -2.15
C GLN A 495 4.26 -41.22 -3.36
N ALA A 496 3.25 -40.36 -3.25
CA ALA A 496 2.24 -40.14 -4.29
C ALA A 496 1.90 -38.64 -4.47
N PRO A 497 2.89 -37.80 -4.87
CA PRO A 497 2.69 -36.37 -4.99
C PRO A 497 1.64 -36.04 -6.06
N GLN A 498 0.66 -35.22 -5.71
CA GLN A 498 -0.44 -34.80 -6.57
C GLN A 498 -0.59 -33.27 -6.60
N PRO A 499 -1.01 -32.69 -7.73
CA PRO A 499 -1.48 -31.30 -7.77
C PRO A 499 -2.53 -31.10 -6.67
N THR A 500 -2.39 -30.03 -5.90
CA THR A 500 -3.17 -29.84 -4.66
C THR A 500 -3.91 -28.51 -4.65
N TYR A 501 -5.16 -28.52 -4.20
CA TYR A 501 -5.81 -27.33 -3.67
C TYR A 501 -5.71 -27.36 -2.15
N LEU A 502 -5.20 -26.28 -1.54
CA LEU A 502 -5.00 -26.18 -0.09
C LEU A 502 -5.96 -25.15 0.50
N SER A 503 -6.83 -25.58 1.41
CA SER A 503 -7.69 -24.69 2.20
C SER A 503 -7.25 -24.75 3.66
N ILE A 504 -7.27 -23.60 4.35
CA ILE A 504 -6.80 -23.46 5.73
C ILE A 504 -7.82 -22.63 6.52
N ASP A 505 -8.60 -23.26 7.41
CA ASP A 505 -9.17 -22.52 8.54
C ASP A 505 -8.14 -22.44 9.68
N LYS A 506 -8.29 -21.40 10.49
CA LYS A 506 -7.40 -21.12 11.62
C LYS A 506 -7.88 -21.80 12.90
N ASP A 507 -9.08 -22.36 12.91
CA ASP A 507 -9.57 -23.19 14.01
C ASP A 507 -8.65 -24.42 14.24
N VAL A 508 -7.97 -24.93 13.21
CA VAL A 508 -6.98 -26.04 13.29
C VAL A 508 -5.84 -25.78 14.28
N PHE A 509 -5.47 -24.51 14.48
CA PHE A 509 -4.34 -24.11 15.30
C PHE A 509 -4.67 -24.11 16.79
N ALA A 510 -3.65 -24.06 17.65
CA ALA A 510 -3.80 -23.77 19.06
C ALA A 510 -4.03 -22.26 19.33
N GLU A 511 -4.65 -21.94 20.48
CA GLU A 511 -5.06 -20.58 20.89
C GLU A 511 -3.92 -19.54 21.01
N ASP A 512 -2.66 -19.97 21.05
CA ASP A 512 -1.45 -19.14 21.10
C ASP A 512 -0.94 -18.76 19.70
N VAL A 513 -1.36 -19.50 18.66
CA VAL A 513 -1.09 -19.21 17.25
C VAL A 513 -2.20 -18.36 16.65
N ALA A 514 -3.46 -18.78 16.80
CA ALA A 514 -4.63 -18.08 16.27
C ALA A 514 -5.84 -18.32 17.17
N ARG A 515 -6.79 -17.37 17.20
CA ARG A 515 -8.03 -17.45 17.97
C ARG A 515 -9.18 -17.03 17.07
N SER A 516 -9.86 -18.00 16.49
CA SER A 516 -10.89 -17.82 15.47
C SER A 516 -12.27 -17.46 16.08
N ASN A 517 -13.34 -17.69 15.31
CA ASN A 517 -14.73 -17.62 15.76
C ASN A 517 -15.28 -19.00 16.25
N TRP A 518 -14.42 -20.00 16.40
CA TRP A 518 -14.73 -21.41 16.72
C TRP A 518 -13.78 -21.95 17.81
N ASP A 519 -14.01 -23.18 18.29
CA ASP A 519 -13.05 -23.84 19.18
C ASP A 519 -11.77 -24.25 18.45
N GLN A 520 -10.65 -24.16 19.17
CA GLN A 520 -9.31 -24.31 18.61
C GLN A 520 -8.78 -25.74 18.76
N GLY A 521 -8.14 -26.22 17.71
CA GLY A 521 -7.41 -27.48 17.65
C GLY A 521 -6.01 -27.39 18.25
N ARG A 522 -5.07 -28.15 17.67
CA ARG A 522 -3.75 -28.40 18.27
C ARG A 522 -2.56 -28.16 17.34
N PHE A 523 -2.76 -27.62 16.14
CA PHE A 523 -1.61 -27.32 15.27
C PHE A 523 -0.84 -26.09 15.79
N GLN A 524 0.48 -26.18 15.73
CA GLN A 524 1.37 -25.03 15.83
C GLN A 524 1.64 -24.51 14.41
N LEU A 525 2.13 -23.28 14.27
CA LEU A 525 2.36 -22.71 12.93
C LEU A 525 3.35 -23.55 12.10
N GLU A 526 4.37 -24.11 12.75
CA GLU A 526 5.31 -25.05 12.15
C GLU A 526 4.65 -26.32 11.58
N HIS A 527 3.56 -26.81 12.18
CA HIS A 527 2.80 -27.96 11.66
C HIS A 527 2.11 -27.65 10.33
N ALA A 528 1.52 -26.46 10.18
CA ALA A 528 0.97 -26.02 8.90
C ALA A 528 2.06 -25.75 7.85
N LEU A 529 3.19 -25.16 8.25
CA LEU A 529 4.34 -24.92 7.36
C LEU A 529 4.95 -26.24 6.85
N MET A 530 5.04 -27.28 7.70
CA MET A 530 5.47 -28.63 7.32
C MET A 530 4.47 -29.32 6.38
N VAL A 531 3.15 -29.12 6.55
CA VAL A 531 2.16 -29.59 5.58
C VAL A 531 2.32 -28.87 4.24
N ILE A 532 2.50 -27.55 4.23
CA ILE A 532 2.74 -26.79 2.99
C ILE A 532 4.00 -27.32 2.28
N GLU A 533 5.11 -27.53 3.00
CA GLU A 533 6.34 -28.08 2.41
C GLU A 533 6.14 -29.48 1.82
N ALA A 534 5.38 -30.36 2.48
CA ALA A 534 5.06 -31.69 1.96
C ALA A 534 4.33 -31.68 0.61
N LEU A 535 3.60 -30.60 0.31
CA LEU A 535 2.86 -30.44 -0.96
C LEU A 535 3.74 -29.91 -2.11
N ARG A 536 4.99 -29.49 -1.85
CA ARG A 536 5.86 -28.84 -2.86
C ARG A 536 6.03 -29.66 -4.13
N THR A 537 6.26 -30.97 -4.00
CA THR A 537 6.47 -31.87 -5.15
C THR A 537 5.21 -32.06 -6.00
N GLY A 538 4.02 -31.86 -5.42
CA GLY A 538 2.75 -31.88 -6.15
C GLY A 538 2.37 -30.53 -6.77
N GLY A 539 2.71 -29.44 -6.09
CA GLY A 539 2.42 -28.06 -6.48
C GLY A 539 0.97 -27.63 -6.19
N LEU A 540 0.77 -26.33 -5.99
CA LEU A 540 -0.57 -25.76 -5.72
C LEU A 540 -1.29 -25.37 -7.01
N VAL A 541 -2.50 -25.89 -7.23
CA VAL A 541 -3.42 -25.43 -8.29
C VAL A 541 -4.26 -24.23 -7.86
N GLY A 542 -4.30 -23.96 -6.55
CA GLY A 542 -5.02 -22.87 -5.89
C GLY A 542 -4.98 -23.06 -4.38
N SER A 543 -5.34 -22.02 -3.62
CA SER A 543 -5.53 -22.14 -2.18
C SER A 543 -6.45 -21.06 -1.62
N ASP A 544 -6.86 -21.23 -0.37
CA ASP A 544 -7.55 -20.21 0.42
C ASP A 544 -7.09 -20.24 1.90
N ILE A 545 -7.34 -19.13 2.59
CA ILE A 545 -7.23 -19.04 4.05
C ILE A 545 -8.48 -18.34 4.60
N THR A 546 -9.07 -18.92 5.62
CA THR A 546 -10.26 -18.45 6.35
C THR A 546 -9.91 -18.26 7.85
N GLY A 547 -10.85 -18.38 8.78
CA GLY A 547 -10.62 -18.35 10.23
C GLY A 547 -10.32 -16.98 10.85
N GLU A 548 -10.52 -15.86 10.16
CA GLU A 548 -10.27 -14.53 10.74
C GLU A 548 -11.22 -14.18 11.88
N VAL A 549 -10.66 -13.69 12.98
CA VAL A 549 -11.47 -13.30 14.14
C VAL A 549 -12.28 -12.04 13.88
N SER A 550 -13.59 -12.15 14.12
CA SER A 550 -14.56 -11.09 13.92
C SER A 550 -15.59 -11.07 15.04
N LEU A 551 -16.17 -9.91 15.33
CA LEU A 551 -17.34 -9.87 16.20
C LEU A 551 -18.55 -10.51 15.48
N PRO A 552 -19.21 -11.51 16.08
CA PRO A 552 -20.38 -12.15 15.48
C PRO A 552 -21.54 -11.15 15.41
N ASN A 553 -21.89 -10.78 14.18
CA ASN A 553 -23.03 -9.92 13.87
C ASN A 553 -23.78 -10.57 12.72
N TYR A 554 -24.95 -11.12 13.05
CA TYR A 554 -25.90 -11.75 12.14
C TYR A 554 -27.22 -10.99 12.24
N GLN A 555 -27.73 -10.46 11.13
CA GLN A 555 -28.99 -9.72 11.09
C GLN A 555 -30.19 -10.67 11.19
N SER A 556 -30.09 -11.84 10.55
CA SER A 556 -31.11 -12.89 10.61
C SER A 556 -31.25 -13.51 12.00
N ARG A 557 -32.48 -13.53 12.54
CA ARG A 557 -32.83 -14.26 13.78
C ARG A 557 -32.55 -15.76 13.70
N PHE A 558 -32.70 -16.35 12.51
CA PHE A 558 -32.43 -17.77 12.29
C PHE A 558 -30.92 -18.07 12.32
N LYS A 559 -30.08 -17.19 11.78
CA LYS A 559 -28.62 -17.34 11.87
C LYS A 559 -28.09 -17.15 13.28
N ARG A 560 -28.63 -16.20 14.05
CA ARG A 560 -28.32 -16.07 15.49
C ARG A 560 -28.70 -17.31 16.28
N TRP A 561 -29.81 -17.96 15.94
CA TRP A 561 -30.19 -19.23 16.58
C TRP A 561 -29.23 -20.37 16.20
N LEU A 562 -28.91 -20.53 14.91
CA LEU A 562 -27.96 -21.55 14.46
C LEU A 562 -26.58 -21.38 15.09
N SER A 563 -25.94 -20.21 15.02
CA SER A 563 -24.61 -20.02 15.60
C SER A 563 -24.59 -20.12 17.14
N SER A 564 -25.74 -19.99 17.80
CA SER A 564 -25.90 -20.26 19.24
C SER A 564 -26.05 -21.73 19.60
N LEU A 565 -26.24 -22.64 18.63
CA LEU A 565 -26.13 -24.08 18.84
C LEU A 565 -24.67 -24.54 18.74
N ASP A 566 -23.91 -23.92 17.84
CA ASP A 566 -22.52 -24.25 17.52
C ASP A 566 -21.50 -23.70 18.56
N GLY A 567 -21.95 -23.10 19.65
CA GLY A 567 -21.11 -22.82 20.83
C GLY A 567 -19.98 -21.79 20.68
N GLN A 568 -20.03 -20.92 19.66
CA GLN A 568 -18.98 -19.93 19.35
C GLN A 568 -18.52 -19.12 20.59
N PRO A 569 -17.19 -18.95 20.82
CA PRO A 569 -16.66 -18.28 22.00
C PRO A 569 -16.98 -16.77 22.08
N ASP A 570 -17.17 -16.27 23.30
CA ASP A 570 -17.37 -14.84 23.57
C ASP A 570 -16.08 -14.03 23.34
N ILE A 571 -16.04 -13.26 22.25
CA ILE A 571 -14.91 -12.40 21.88
C ILE A 571 -15.13 -10.99 22.44
N THR A 572 -14.23 -10.51 23.30
CA THR A 572 -14.29 -9.12 23.79
C THR A 572 -13.79 -8.14 22.72
N ALA A 573 -14.37 -6.93 22.69
CA ALA A 573 -13.93 -5.88 21.76
C ALA A 573 -12.52 -5.33 22.08
N SER A 574 -12.01 -5.55 23.30
CA SER A 574 -10.67 -5.16 23.73
C SER A 574 -9.56 -6.09 23.24
N ASP A 575 -9.83 -7.39 23.13
CA ASP A 575 -8.82 -8.38 22.73
C ASP A 575 -8.66 -8.48 21.21
N LEU A 576 -9.73 -8.16 20.47
CA LEU A 576 -9.83 -8.26 19.01
C LEU A 576 -8.63 -7.66 18.25
N PRO A 577 -8.09 -6.45 18.57
CA PRO A 577 -6.96 -5.89 17.83
C PRO A 577 -5.68 -6.70 17.98
N ALA A 578 -5.43 -7.27 19.16
CA ALA A 578 -4.25 -8.09 19.44
C ALA A 578 -4.33 -9.43 18.69
N TRP A 579 -5.49 -10.09 18.72
CA TRP A 579 -5.70 -11.35 18.01
C TRP A 579 -5.66 -11.15 16.49
N GLN A 580 -6.19 -10.03 15.97
CA GLN A 580 -6.05 -9.67 14.54
C GLN A 580 -4.60 -9.36 14.15
N ALA A 581 -3.80 -8.70 15.00
CA ALA A 581 -2.38 -8.49 14.74
C ALA A 581 -1.60 -9.83 14.68
N ARG A 582 -1.92 -10.78 15.56
CA ARG A 582 -1.37 -12.15 15.54
C ARG A 582 -1.79 -12.92 14.28
N HIS A 583 -3.06 -12.83 13.89
CA HIS A 583 -3.54 -13.41 12.63
C HIS A 583 -2.81 -12.83 11.40
N GLN A 584 -2.54 -11.53 11.37
CA GLN A 584 -1.75 -10.91 10.30
C GLN A 584 -0.30 -11.44 10.25
N GLN A 585 0.29 -11.85 11.39
CA GLN A 585 1.57 -12.56 11.39
C GLN A 585 1.41 -13.95 10.74
N VAL A 586 0.50 -14.79 11.25
CA VAL A 586 0.23 -16.13 10.75
C VAL A 586 -0.03 -16.12 9.23
N ASN A 587 -0.87 -15.19 8.76
CA ASN A 587 -1.15 -15.02 7.34
C ASN A 587 0.10 -14.70 6.51
N ARG A 588 1.00 -13.82 6.99
CA ARG A 588 2.25 -13.50 6.26
C ARG A 588 3.15 -14.72 6.12
N GLU A 589 3.26 -15.54 7.15
CA GLU A 589 4.10 -16.75 7.14
C GLU A 589 3.50 -17.86 6.26
N LEU A 590 2.19 -18.10 6.35
CA LEU A 590 1.48 -19.04 5.46
C LEU A 590 1.51 -18.60 3.99
N LEU A 591 1.31 -17.31 3.71
CA LEU A 591 1.37 -16.77 2.34
C LEU A 591 2.79 -16.84 1.77
N ALA A 592 3.82 -16.56 2.57
CA ALA A 592 5.22 -16.69 2.12
C ALA A 592 5.58 -18.14 1.77
N ALA A 593 5.13 -19.11 2.58
CA ALA A 593 5.33 -20.53 2.30
C ALA A 593 4.58 -20.99 1.03
N MET A 594 3.29 -20.66 0.91
CA MET A 594 2.50 -21.03 -0.28
C MET A 594 2.96 -20.34 -1.58
N ALA A 595 3.47 -19.11 -1.49
CA ALA A 595 3.98 -18.38 -2.67
C ALA A 595 5.09 -19.17 -3.39
N ALA A 596 5.98 -19.83 -2.66
CA ALA A 596 7.03 -20.66 -3.24
C ALA A 596 6.46 -21.82 -4.10
N LEU A 597 5.36 -22.43 -3.66
CA LEU A 597 4.74 -23.59 -4.34
C LEU A 597 3.99 -23.23 -5.63
N TYR A 598 3.65 -21.96 -5.85
CA TYR A 598 3.08 -21.53 -7.14
C TYR A 598 4.12 -21.40 -8.26
N HIS A 599 5.42 -21.42 -7.92
CA HIS A 599 6.51 -21.30 -8.90
C HIS A 599 7.11 -22.63 -9.36
N ASP A 600 6.96 -23.70 -8.57
CA ASP A 600 7.55 -25.02 -8.86
C ASP A 600 6.76 -25.90 -9.87
N VAL A 601 5.70 -25.36 -10.51
CA VAL A 601 5.03 -26.05 -11.63
C VAL A 601 6.00 -26.13 -12.82
N PRO A 602 6.44 -27.34 -13.27
CA PRO A 602 7.74 -27.48 -13.92
C PRO A 602 7.80 -27.04 -15.40
N THR A 603 8.02 -25.75 -15.64
CA THR A 603 8.68 -25.28 -16.87
C THR A 603 10.18 -25.58 -16.78
N LYS A 604 10.64 -26.59 -17.53
CA LYS A 604 12.04 -27.08 -17.50
C LYS A 604 13.09 -26.01 -17.87
N VAL A 605 13.71 -25.39 -16.86
CA VAL A 605 15.17 -25.13 -16.77
C VAL A 605 15.52 -25.22 -15.28
N GLY A 606 16.54 -25.98 -14.89
CA GLY A 606 16.86 -26.18 -13.46
C GLY A 606 18.30 -25.83 -13.11
N THR A 607 18.60 -25.64 -11.82
CA THR A 607 19.93 -25.93 -11.23
C THR A 607 19.97 -25.91 -9.70
N TRP A 608 20.80 -26.80 -9.14
CA TRP A 608 21.47 -26.78 -7.82
C TRP A 608 20.69 -26.75 -6.49
N GLN A 609 21.11 -27.63 -5.57
CA GLN A 609 20.62 -27.77 -4.20
C GLN A 609 21.52 -27.08 -3.17
N ARG A 610 20.92 -26.67 -2.04
CA ARG A 610 21.44 -26.50 -0.65
C ARG A 610 20.20 -26.14 0.20
N GLY A 611 20.10 -26.36 1.51
CA GLY A 611 20.96 -26.94 2.56
C GLY A 611 20.24 -26.69 3.91
N ALA A 612 20.30 -27.59 4.88
CA ALA A 612 19.29 -27.66 5.96
C ALA A 612 19.42 -26.66 7.14
N ALA A 613 18.36 -26.65 7.96
CA ALA A 613 18.06 -25.83 9.17
C ALA A 613 18.93 -26.20 10.41
N PRO A 614 18.71 -25.77 11.70
CA PRO A 614 17.53 -25.16 12.39
C PRO A 614 17.79 -23.78 13.07
N ALA A 615 16.80 -22.99 13.56
CA ALA A 615 16.01 -23.05 14.84
C ALA A 615 16.86 -23.13 16.13
N GLN A 616 16.49 -22.60 17.31
CA GLN A 616 15.25 -21.99 17.87
C GLN A 616 15.71 -20.95 18.96
N ALA A 617 14.99 -20.31 19.92
CA ALA A 617 13.62 -20.40 20.47
C ALA A 617 13.05 -19.02 20.97
N SER A 618 12.81 -18.82 22.28
CA SER A 618 11.80 -17.88 22.84
C SER A 618 11.93 -17.60 24.36
N ALA A 619 11.39 -16.47 24.88
CA ALA A 619 10.77 -16.30 26.22
C ALA A 619 10.23 -14.87 26.50
N ASP A 620 9.26 -14.74 27.41
CA ASP A 620 8.41 -13.56 27.68
C ASP A 620 8.92 -12.57 28.76
N VAL A 621 8.39 -11.32 28.75
CA VAL A 621 8.28 -10.44 29.93
C VAL A 621 6.95 -9.68 29.92
N VAL A 622 6.31 -9.55 31.09
CA VAL A 622 5.01 -8.87 31.30
C VAL A 622 5.19 -7.38 31.58
N CYS A 623 4.31 -6.52 31.06
CA CYS A 623 4.30 -5.07 31.31
C CYS A 623 3.07 -4.62 32.10
N SER A 624 3.21 -3.62 32.97
CA SER A 624 2.17 -3.13 33.88
C SER A 624 2.03 -1.61 33.85
N SER A 625 0.81 -1.10 33.66
CA SER A 625 0.53 0.33 33.42
C SER A 625 0.21 1.14 34.69
N PRO A 626 0.71 2.39 34.81
CA PRO A 626 0.14 3.42 35.68
C PRO A 626 -0.88 4.32 34.96
N ALA A 627 -1.60 5.15 35.73
CA ALA A 627 -2.77 5.94 35.32
C ALA A 627 -2.47 7.47 35.22
N PRO A 628 -3.40 8.34 34.78
CA PRO A 628 -3.08 9.50 33.92
C PRO A 628 -2.95 10.86 34.64
N GLY A 629 -2.30 11.85 33.99
CA GLY A 629 -2.16 13.18 34.59
C GLY A 629 -1.58 14.36 33.77
N ALA A 630 -1.33 14.27 32.46
CA ALA A 630 -0.87 15.43 31.67
C ALA A 630 -1.24 15.31 30.17
N ALA A 631 -1.52 16.44 29.52
CA ALA A 631 -1.75 16.52 28.07
C ALA A 631 -0.41 16.65 27.31
N VAL A 632 0.39 15.59 27.34
CA VAL A 632 1.62 15.47 26.54
C VAL A 632 1.23 15.20 25.09
N MET A 633 1.83 15.90 24.12
CA MET A 633 1.69 15.51 22.71
C MET A 633 2.36 14.14 22.52
N PRO A 634 1.66 13.10 22.04
CA PRO A 634 2.23 11.77 21.92
C PRO A 634 3.40 11.81 20.93
N GLN A 635 4.58 11.39 21.39
CA GLN A 635 5.78 11.37 20.57
C GLN A 635 5.62 10.38 19.41
N THR A 636 5.56 10.89 18.19
CA THR A 636 5.34 10.10 16.97
C THR A 636 6.61 9.47 16.39
N VAL A 637 7.79 9.84 16.90
CA VAL A 637 9.10 9.35 16.45
C VAL A 637 10.01 9.14 17.65
N ILE A 638 10.44 7.89 17.90
CA ILE A 638 11.44 7.56 18.92
C ILE A 638 12.80 7.41 18.21
N PRO A 639 13.79 8.30 18.43
CA PRO A 639 15.11 8.17 17.83
C PRO A 639 15.92 7.08 18.53
N GLN A 640 16.72 6.35 17.75
CA GLN A 640 17.56 5.26 18.22
C GLN A 640 19.05 5.65 18.11
N LEU A 641 19.80 5.50 19.20
CA LEU A 641 21.21 5.84 19.29
C LEU A 641 22.06 4.61 19.63
N ARG A 642 23.27 4.57 19.09
CA ARG A 642 24.19 3.45 19.22
C ARG A 642 25.09 3.63 20.44
N MET A 643 25.03 2.71 21.41
CA MET A 643 25.92 2.68 22.58
C MET A 643 26.85 1.46 22.55
N ARG A 644 28.17 1.60 22.74
CA ARG A 644 29.10 0.47 22.59
C ARG A 644 29.12 -0.45 23.82
N HIS A 645 28.93 0.13 25.00
CA HIS A 645 28.90 -0.60 26.27
C HIS A 645 27.83 -0.02 27.20
N ALA A 646 26.80 -0.80 27.51
CA ALA A 646 25.69 -0.39 28.39
C ALA A 646 26.19 0.05 29.78
N ASP A 647 27.19 -0.63 30.32
CA ASP A 647 27.79 -0.37 31.63
C ASP A 647 28.40 1.04 31.76
N THR A 648 28.86 1.65 30.67
CA THR A 648 29.36 3.03 30.64
C THR A 648 28.30 4.04 30.22
N SER A 649 27.38 3.64 29.34
CA SER A 649 26.48 4.57 28.67
C SER A 649 25.13 4.71 29.37
N LEU A 650 24.54 3.66 29.94
CA LEU A 650 23.30 3.78 30.74
C LEU A 650 23.46 4.74 31.94
N PRO A 651 24.55 4.70 32.75
CA PRO A 651 24.73 5.65 33.85
C PRO A 651 24.74 7.12 33.38
N PHE A 652 25.28 7.40 32.18
CA PHE A 652 25.28 8.75 31.61
C PHE A 652 23.85 9.26 31.34
N TYR A 653 23.02 8.46 30.67
CA TYR A 653 21.63 8.83 30.38
C TYR A 653 20.74 8.86 31.64
N VAL A 654 20.89 7.88 32.54
CA VAL A 654 20.03 7.72 33.72
C VAL A 654 20.45 8.65 34.86
N GLN A 655 21.72 8.62 35.26
CA GLN A 655 22.21 9.36 36.43
C GLN A 655 22.66 10.78 36.07
N GLY A 656 23.25 10.96 34.89
CA GLY A 656 23.70 12.27 34.39
C GLY A 656 22.56 13.11 33.80
N LEU A 657 21.76 12.51 32.90
CA LEU A 657 20.71 13.21 32.16
C LEU A 657 19.29 12.99 32.71
N GLY A 658 19.11 12.15 33.74
CA GLY A 658 17.83 11.96 34.44
C GLY A 658 16.78 11.15 33.68
N PHE A 659 17.15 10.38 32.66
CA PHE A 659 16.23 9.47 31.99
C PHE A 659 15.84 8.28 32.89
N ILE A 660 14.61 7.79 32.75
CA ILE A 660 14.13 6.55 33.36
C ILE A 660 14.23 5.46 32.29
N ILE A 661 14.70 4.26 32.66
CA ILE A 661 14.64 3.07 31.81
C ILE A 661 13.21 2.53 31.87
N ASP A 662 12.52 2.49 30.73
CA ASP A 662 11.16 1.95 30.63
C ASP A 662 11.18 0.42 30.53
N TRP A 663 12.12 -0.13 29.76
CA TRP A 663 12.38 -1.56 29.64
C TRP A 663 13.77 -1.84 29.04
N GLU A 664 14.28 -3.04 29.30
CA GLU A 664 15.52 -3.60 28.74
C GLU A 664 15.24 -4.94 28.06
N HIS A 665 15.98 -5.25 26.99
CA HIS A 665 15.96 -6.55 26.33
C HIS A 665 17.38 -7.00 25.96
N ARG A 666 17.73 -8.22 26.37
CA ARG A 666 18.89 -8.99 25.88
C ARG A 666 18.38 -10.37 25.50
N PHE A 667 18.86 -10.94 24.40
CA PHE A 667 18.49 -12.31 23.99
C PHE A 667 19.01 -13.37 24.97
N GLU A 668 20.23 -13.19 25.50
CA GLU A 668 20.85 -14.04 26.53
C GLU A 668 21.77 -13.19 27.43
N PRO A 669 22.13 -13.65 28.64
CA PRO A 669 23.09 -12.96 29.50
C PRO A 669 24.46 -12.78 28.81
N GLY A 670 24.90 -11.53 28.66
CA GLY A 670 26.15 -11.17 27.99
C GLY A 670 26.02 -10.90 26.48
N LEU A 671 24.84 -11.07 25.88
CA LEU A 671 24.55 -10.57 24.54
C LEU A 671 24.17 -9.07 24.58
N PRO A 672 24.27 -8.35 23.44
CA PRO A 672 23.95 -6.92 23.35
C PRO A 672 22.58 -6.54 23.93
N LEU A 673 22.54 -5.38 24.60
CA LEU A 673 21.33 -4.72 25.09
C LEU A 673 20.62 -3.91 24.01
N PHE A 674 19.30 -3.97 24.04
CA PHE A 674 18.41 -2.92 23.57
C PHE A 674 17.64 -2.35 24.76
N ALA A 675 17.54 -1.03 24.90
CA ALA A 675 16.82 -0.38 26.00
C ALA A 675 15.98 0.80 25.50
N GLN A 676 14.81 1.01 26.11
CA GLN A 676 14.01 2.22 25.96
C GLN A 676 14.16 3.12 27.19
N LEU A 677 14.41 4.41 26.96
CA LEU A 677 14.61 5.39 28.02
C LEU A 677 13.73 6.62 27.79
N THR A 678 13.02 7.10 28.82
CA THR A 678 12.16 8.30 28.74
C THR A 678 12.52 9.33 29.82
N ARG A 679 12.55 10.61 29.44
CA ARG A 679 12.59 11.76 30.37
C ARG A 679 11.53 12.79 29.98
N GLU A 680 10.67 13.18 30.92
CA GLU A 680 9.68 14.26 30.71
C GLU A 680 8.77 14.05 29.46
N GLY A 681 8.46 12.79 29.14
CA GLY A 681 7.68 12.42 27.94
C GLY A 681 8.47 12.40 26.62
N GLN A 682 9.79 12.57 26.67
CA GLN A 682 10.71 12.43 25.54
C GLN A 682 11.50 11.12 25.67
N THR A 683 11.18 10.18 24.80
CA THR A 683 11.66 8.79 24.74
C THR A 683 12.75 8.63 23.68
N ILE A 684 13.72 7.76 23.95
CA ILE A 684 14.78 7.31 23.02
C ILE A 684 14.97 5.79 23.13
N PHE A 685 15.54 5.18 22.08
CA PHE A 685 16.10 3.84 22.15
C PHE A 685 17.63 3.89 22.20
N LEU A 686 18.25 3.03 23.01
CA LEU A 686 19.71 2.81 23.03
C LEU A 686 20.00 1.35 22.67
N THR A 687 21.00 1.11 21.81
CA THR A 687 21.34 -0.22 21.31
C THR A 687 22.84 -0.54 21.32
N GLU A 688 23.19 -1.72 21.85
CA GLU A 688 24.51 -2.35 21.73
C GLU A 688 24.68 -3.16 20.43
N HIS A 689 23.63 -3.35 19.63
CA HIS A 689 23.64 -4.21 18.44
C HIS A 689 24.41 -3.59 17.26
N THR A 690 25.37 -4.32 16.68
CA THR A 690 26.06 -3.95 15.45
C THR A 690 25.17 -4.22 14.23
N GLY A 691 24.58 -3.17 13.66
CA GLY A 691 23.73 -3.24 12.46
C GLY A 691 22.49 -2.36 12.53
N ASP A 692 22.04 -2.01 13.74
CA ASP A 692 20.87 -1.15 13.98
C ASP A 692 21.09 0.29 13.49
N CYS A 693 22.19 0.89 13.93
CA CYS A 693 22.60 2.25 13.59
C CYS A 693 24.11 2.43 13.88
N GLU A 694 24.70 3.51 13.35
CA GLU A 694 26.11 3.85 13.56
C GLU A 694 26.34 4.68 14.82
N VAL A 695 27.55 4.60 15.38
CA VAL A 695 28.00 5.49 16.47
C VAL A 695 28.12 6.94 16.02
N GLY A 696 27.86 7.88 16.92
CA GLY A 696 27.93 9.30 16.59
C GLY A 696 26.67 9.85 15.92
N GLY A 697 25.50 9.30 16.26
CA GLY A 697 24.19 9.81 15.88
C GLY A 697 23.89 11.21 16.46
N ALA A 698 22.69 11.73 16.23
CA ALA A 698 22.26 13.00 16.80
C ALA A 698 20.76 13.03 17.12
N VAL A 699 20.39 13.70 18.21
CA VAL A 699 19.02 13.93 18.66
C VAL A 699 18.86 15.37 19.10
N TYR A 700 17.66 15.94 18.90
CA TYR A 700 17.31 17.31 19.24
C TYR A 700 16.06 17.30 20.13
N PHE A 701 16.23 17.62 21.41
CA PHE A 701 15.17 17.67 22.41
C PHE A 701 14.68 19.11 22.59
N ILE A 702 13.38 19.34 22.47
CA ILE A 702 12.76 20.63 22.79
C ILE A 702 12.40 20.63 24.28
N VAL A 703 12.82 21.66 25.01
CA VAL A 703 12.76 21.74 26.47
C VAL A 703 12.38 23.14 26.96
N THR A 704 11.72 23.21 28.11
CA THR A 704 11.13 24.45 28.64
C THR A 704 12.14 25.42 29.27
N ASP A 705 13.24 24.93 29.84
CA ASP A 705 14.36 25.74 30.33
C ASP A 705 15.69 25.03 30.08
N VAL A 706 16.33 25.34 28.95
CA VAL A 706 17.66 24.83 28.59
C VAL A 706 18.76 25.28 29.56
N ASP A 707 18.69 26.49 30.13
CA ASP A 707 19.64 26.96 31.14
C ASP A 707 19.46 26.22 32.47
N GLY A 708 18.22 25.81 32.78
CA GLY A 708 17.86 24.96 33.91
C GLY A 708 18.45 23.57 33.80
N LEU A 709 18.27 22.92 32.65
CA LEU A 709 18.89 21.62 32.37
C LEU A 709 20.42 21.74 32.36
N HIS A 710 21.00 22.80 31.80
CA HIS A 710 22.44 23.06 31.86
C HIS A 710 22.97 23.14 33.31
N ARG A 711 22.26 23.86 34.20
CA ARG A 711 22.59 23.90 35.64
C ARG A 711 22.50 22.51 36.29
N ALA A 712 21.45 21.74 35.98
CA ALA A 712 21.25 20.40 36.53
C ALA A 712 22.33 19.40 36.06
N PHE A 713 22.59 19.33 34.75
CA PHE A 713 23.57 18.44 34.14
C PHE A 713 25.00 18.80 34.59
N SER A 714 25.32 20.09 34.72
CA SER A 714 26.60 20.55 35.29
C SER A 714 26.78 20.12 36.75
N ALA A 715 25.71 20.18 37.56
CA ALA A 715 25.74 19.71 38.96
C ALA A 715 25.83 18.18 39.08
N ALA A 716 25.33 17.44 38.09
CA ALA A 716 25.51 16.00 37.95
C ALA A 716 26.88 15.59 37.35
N GLY A 717 27.73 16.56 36.99
CA GLY A 717 29.07 16.30 36.43
C GLY A 717 29.10 15.89 34.96
N VAL A 718 28.01 16.11 34.22
CA VAL A 718 27.92 15.81 32.77
C VAL A 718 28.83 16.76 31.98
N PRO A 719 29.72 16.26 31.09
CA PRO A 719 30.48 17.10 30.17
C PRO A 719 29.56 17.85 29.19
N ILE A 720 29.65 19.18 29.22
CA ILE A 720 28.93 20.07 28.29
C ILE A 720 29.88 20.47 27.15
N GLU A 721 29.58 20.06 25.93
CA GLU A 721 30.39 20.34 24.73
C GLU A 721 30.19 21.78 24.24
N GLN A 722 28.94 22.29 24.28
CA GLN A 722 28.62 23.70 24.02
C GLN A 722 27.55 24.16 25.01
N PRO A 723 27.81 25.17 25.86
CA PRO A 723 26.83 25.68 26.81
C PRO A 723 25.68 26.42 26.12
N PRO A 724 24.57 26.71 26.83
CA PRO A 724 23.41 27.44 26.31
C PRO A 724 23.77 28.77 25.63
N HIS A 725 23.57 28.82 24.31
CA HIS A 725 23.79 29.99 23.48
C HIS A 725 22.60 30.25 22.56
N ASP A 726 22.45 31.50 22.13
CA ASP A 726 21.38 31.92 21.23
C ASP A 726 21.83 31.71 19.76
N THR A 727 20.93 31.20 18.92
CA THR A 727 21.24 30.83 17.53
C THR A 727 20.74 31.83 16.51
N ASP A 728 21.33 31.82 15.31
CA ASP A 728 20.90 32.62 14.14
C ASP A 728 19.44 32.35 13.70
N TRP A 729 18.84 31.23 14.15
CA TRP A 729 17.46 30.84 13.87
C TRP A 729 16.49 31.05 15.06
N GLY A 730 16.97 31.58 16.19
CA GLY A 730 16.12 32.03 17.31
C GLY A 730 15.77 30.97 18.35
N SER A 731 16.37 29.77 18.32
CA SER A 731 16.38 28.89 19.49
C SER A 731 17.55 29.26 20.41
N ARG A 732 17.40 28.96 21.71
CA ARG A 732 18.51 28.94 22.67
C ARG A 732 18.85 27.49 22.95
N GLU A 733 20.08 27.05 22.66
CA GLU A 733 20.44 25.62 22.69
C GLU A 733 21.82 25.32 23.30
N MET A 734 21.96 24.10 23.83
CA MET A 734 23.23 23.51 24.27
C MET A 734 23.49 22.17 23.58
N LEU A 735 24.76 21.79 23.48
CA LEU A 735 25.20 20.50 22.96
C LEU A 735 25.93 19.70 24.04
N ILE A 736 25.56 18.42 24.14
CA ILE A 736 26.19 17.40 24.96
C ILE A 736 26.60 16.23 24.05
N VAL A 737 27.69 15.56 24.40
CA VAL A 737 28.18 14.36 23.69
C VAL A 737 28.26 13.21 24.68
N ASP A 738 27.69 12.06 24.33
CA ASP A 738 27.71 10.85 25.17
C ASP A 738 29.04 10.06 25.04
N PRO A 739 29.29 9.04 25.88
CA PRO A 739 30.51 8.21 25.81
C PRO A 739 30.73 7.49 24.46
N ASP A 740 29.72 7.46 23.60
CA ASP A 740 29.71 6.84 22.27
C ASP A 740 29.74 7.85 21.11
N GLY A 741 29.86 9.14 21.42
CA GLY A 741 29.97 10.23 20.46
C GLY A 741 28.64 10.76 19.92
N ASN A 742 27.51 10.25 20.42
CA ASN A 742 26.18 10.71 20.01
C ASN A 742 25.95 12.13 20.51
N ARG A 743 25.40 12.99 19.64
CA ARG A 743 25.20 14.43 19.88
C ARG A 743 23.78 14.71 20.35
N LEU A 744 23.64 15.04 21.62
CA LEU A 744 22.37 15.41 22.25
C LEU A 744 22.29 16.94 22.28
N ARG A 745 21.42 17.52 21.45
CA ARG A 745 21.06 18.94 21.56
C ARG A 745 19.81 19.09 22.40
N PHE A 746 19.83 20.08 23.29
CA PHE A 746 18.69 20.50 24.08
C PHE A 746 18.43 21.98 23.77
N ALA A 747 17.20 22.33 23.41
CA ALA A 747 16.86 23.68 22.98
C ALA A 747 15.52 24.16 23.55
N THR A 748 15.48 25.46 23.89
CA THR A 748 14.25 26.19 24.19
C THR A 748 13.95 27.13 23.02
N ASP A 749 12.75 27.03 22.46
CA ASP A 749 12.29 27.94 21.42
C ASP A 749 12.05 29.35 22.01
N ALA A 750 12.47 30.41 21.30
CA ALA A 750 11.97 31.75 21.61
C ALA A 750 10.54 31.89 21.04
N GLY A 751 9.58 32.21 21.93
CA GLY A 751 8.18 32.45 21.60
C GLY A 751 7.90 33.85 21.04
#